data_AF-A0A0M0KB72-F1
#
_entry.id   AF-A0A0M0KB72-F1
#
_cell.length_a   1.000
_cell.length_b   1.000
_cell.length_c   1.000
_cell.angle_alpha   90.00
_cell.angle_beta   90.00
_cell.angle_gamma   90.00
#
_symmetry.space_group_name_H-M   'P 1'
#
loop_
_entity.id
_entity.type
_entity.pdbx_description
1 polymer ?
#
loop_
_entity_poly.entity_id
_entity_poly.type
_entity_poly.pdbx_seq_one_letter_code
_entity_poly.pdbx_strand_id
1 'polypeptide(L)'
;MASQQSFSAASSASAAAASAALWPVAQSEAASLARKVEQLSTEQAEARAELDKTFFLNFGKRGELANRIKALQKEGNAQANALEQTLKAEAQALERAKKAQATADEQLKVAHVNLPWADPSRATSIDVIKFLTRLDKRRQKRSFVSRDEDELAAPLRLARDFAAPEDVPLSAFVPLDGARAAILAKLSWSADIAIAFVPPAYVRYKAPAAAPAGSPSSGELLHLSDTTPRLPQTKAPAPQSESWTAAGFLGTLGIPELLAAQLVEVGGPNELGALQSLARNPDLKQELRRRLTPGIDALIDRLSSAFVQLASGAAPTAEQLQTKFMQDGAGLMAYGDLSTFFGGLEAMVGAPQPRVREAMAAEHTEQPDSHLEFTTENFGVTTTSATEWAFVAEPRSRPHGAWPVEAKLVLARKPGGSKSARLGERIAIIAHERQKRRRTPMPIAELTWRVAERGVRLQEQGEPALTLEEAFGARLYTGPLFVKYNAVLRGLDSQLLYLRCAMVRLCCSAEDAASHAEAAEEAKAKRLAEEPSFDERKPTAADEAALREHTRDAFEGAARRVNKYTTTLHALNSAIVKLSKLTKASTVYRGIHDMVLPDQFWTPNKYGVRGGIESAFMSTTLKREEAIKYAASGRSAPLIFEIQQGMIDRGADISFLSQYPFEEEILFNPLTGLEVRGSRVEGTVLVVEVKLSVNLTSLTIEQVIGKRKKMLQDMVVGVEAEVRQALRTEGLATPYGTEMVLGEFRKDVQRNELGHPFE
;
A
#
# COMPACT_ATOMS: atom_id res chain seq x y z
N MET A 1 -49.51 38.44 -7.23
CA MET A 1 -48.84 37.12 -7.20
C MET A 1 -47.93 36.87 -8.41
N ALA A 2 -48.20 37.40 -9.61
CA ALA A 2 -47.29 37.26 -10.77
C ALA A 2 -45.88 37.89 -10.60
N SER A 3 -45.71 38.86 -9.70
CA SER A 3 -44.43 39.56 -9.47
C SER A 3 -43.40 38.76 -8.65
N GLN A 4 -43.83 37.80 -7.83
CA GLN A 4 -42.92 36.95 -7.06
C GLN A 4 -42.35 35.79 -7.90
N GLN A 5 -43.13 35.26 -8.84
CA GLN A 5 -42.69 34.18 -9.75
C GLN A 5 -41.69 34.68 -10.80
N SER A 6 -41.83 35.91 -11.30
CA SER A 6 -40.84 36.51 -12.21
C SER A 6 -39.48 36.78 -11.53
N PHE A 7 -39.48 36.97 -10.21
CA PHE A 7 -38.26 37.25 -9.45
C PHE A 7 -37.45 35.97 -9.17
N SER A 8 -38.10 34.84 -8.89
CA SER A 8 -37.39 33.57 -8.65
C SER A 8 -36.80 32.98 -9.93
N ALA A 9 -37.52 33.09 -11.06
CA ALA A 9 -37.02 32.64 -12.37
C ALA A 9 -35.86 33.51 -12.90
N ALA A 10 -35.87 34.82 -12.62
CA ALA A 10 -34.76 35.71 -12.97
C ALA A 10 -33.51 35.46 -12.09
N SER A 11 -33.72 35.12 -10.81
CA SER A 11 -32.64 34.76 -9.87
C SER A 11 -31.93 33.45 -10.26
N SER A 12 -32.68 32.42 -10.65
CA SER A 12 -32.11 31.13 -11.07
C SER A 12 -31.38 31.22 -12.43
N ALA A 13 -31.92 31.98 -13.38
CA ALA A 13 -31.26 32.25 -14.67
C ALA A 13 -29.95 33.05 -14.50
N SER A 14 -29.91 33.98 -13.55
CA SER A 14 -28.69 34.73 -13.20
C SER A 14 -27.60 33.85 -12.58
N ALA A 15 -27.97 32.88 -11.74
CA ALA A 15 -27.02 31.92 -11.15
C ALA A 15 -26.46 30.94 -12.18
N ALA A 16 -27.30 30.45 -13.10
CA ALA A 16 -26.88 29.59 -14.21
C ALA A 16 -25.94 30.33 -15.19
N ALA A 17 -26.23 31.60 -15.50
CA ALA A 17 -25.38 32.43 -16.36
C ALA A 17 -24.02 32.77 -15.72
N ALA A 18 -23.98 33.01 -14.40
CA ALA A 18 -22.74 33.23 -13.66
C ALA A 18 -21.87 31.96 -13.63
N SER A 19 -22.49 30.78 -13.46
CA SER A 19 -21.79 29.49 -13.49
C SER A 19 -21.25 29.15 -14.90
N ALA A 20 -21.99 29.51 -15.96
CA ALA A 20 -21.56 29.30 -17.34
C ALA A 20 -20.39 30.21 -17.76
N ALA A 21 -20.21 31.37 -17.11
CA ALA A 21 -19.11 32.30 -17.37
C ALA A 21 -17.80 31.92 -16.64
N LEU A 22 -17.88 31.22 -15.51
CA LEU A 22 -16.72 30.76 -14.72
C LEU A 22 -16.09 29.48 -15.27
N TRP A 23 -16.88 28.68 -16.00
CA TRP A 23 -16.48 27.37 -16.51
C TRP A 23 -15.30 27.40 -17.51
N PRO A 24 -15.25 28.31 -18.50
CA PRO A 24 -14.12 28.36 -19.45
C PRO A 24 -12.81 28.83 -18.79
N VAL A 25 -12.90 29.65 -17.74
CA VAL A 25 -11.74 30.18 -17.01
C VAL A 25 -11.10 29.09 -16.16
N ALA A 26 -11.91 28.35 -15.39
CA ALA A 26 -11.45 27.21 -14.58
C ALA A 26 -10.82 26.11 -15.46
N GLN A 27 -11.45 25.76 -16.58
CA GLN A 27 -10.89 24.77 -17.52
C GLN A 27 -9.54 25.22 -18.10
N SER A 28 -9.35 26.53 -18.34
CA SER A 28 -8.08 27.07 -18.84
C SER A 28 -6.97 26.99 -17.78
N GLU A 29 -7.31 27.17 -16.51
CA GLU A 29 -6.39 27.12 -15.37
C GLU A 29 -5.99 25.67 -15.06
N ALA A 30 -6.96 24.75 -15.03
CA ALA A 30 -6.68 23.31 -14.89
C ALA A 30 -5.82 22.78 -16.05
N ALA A 31 -6.09 23.19 -17.29
CA ALA A 31 -5.27 22.82 -18.45
C ALA A 31 -3.86 23.43 -18.40
N SER A 32 -3.70 24.63 -17.82
CA SER A 32 -2.39 25.24 -17.58
C SER A 32 -1.57 24.47 -16.55
N LEU A 33 -2.19 24.13 -15.41
CA LEU A 33 -1.58 23.34 -14.34
C LEU A 33 -1.20 21.94 -14.81
N ALA A 34 -2.06 21.27 -15.58
CA ALA A 34 -1.78 19.95 -16.15
C ALA A 34 -0.54 19.96 -17.06
N ARG A 35 -0.43 20.95 -17.96
CA ARG A 35 0.77 21.13 -18.81
C ARG A 35 2.03 21.39 -17.98
N LYS A 36 1.91 22.15 -16.89
CA LYS A 36 3.05 22.44 -16.00
C LYS A 36 3.51 21.20 -15.23
N VAL A 37 2.58 20.36 -14.77
CA VAL A 37 2.89 19.06 -14.14
C VAL A 37 3.61 18.14 -15.12
N GLU A 38 3.13 18.05 -16.37
CA GLU A 38 3.76 17.24 -17.42
C GLU A 38 5.18 17.75 -17.78
N GLN A 39 5.36 19.06 -17.86
CA GLN A 39 6.67 19.67 -18.08
C GLN A 39 7.64 19.33 -16.94
N LEU A 40 7.25 19.53 -15.68
CA LEU A 40 8.10 19.25 -14.52
C LEU A 40 8.44 17.76 -14.39
N SER A 41 7.50 16.88 -14.74
CA SER A 41 7.75 15.43 -14.82
C SER A 41 8.79 15.08 -15.88
N THR A 42 8.74 15.75 -17.03
CA THR A 42 9.71 15.56 -18.12
C THR A 42 11.11 16.03 -17.70
N GLU A 43 11.21 17.24 -17.13
CA GLU A 43 12.47 17.78 -16.60
C GLU A 43 13.07 16.90 -15.48
N GLN A 44 12.22 16.30 -14.64
CA GLN A 44 12.66 15.37 -13.61
C GLN A 44 13.22 14.06 -14.22
N ALA A 45 12.57 13.53 -15.26
CA ALA A 45 13.03 12.33 -15.96
C ALA A 45 14.38 12.56 -16.66
N GLU A 46 14.57 13.72 -17.28
CA GLU A 46 15.84 14.13 -17.89
C GLU A 46 16.96 14.24 -16.86
N ALA A 47 16.70 14.89 -15.72
CA ALA A 47 17.68 15.01 -14.64
C ALA A 47 18.06 13.65 -14.02
N ARG A 48 17.11 12.71 -13.93
CA ARG A 48 17.38 11.32 -13.51
C ARG A 48 18.23 10.57 -14.52
N ALA A 49 17.91 10.68 -15.81
CA ALA A 49 18.70 10.05 -16.87
C ALA A 49 20.13 10.61 -16.94
N GLU A 50 20.33 11.90 -16.65
CA GLU A 50 21.66 12.49 -16.53
C GLU A 50 22.40 11.99 -15.27
N LEU A 51 21.72 11.81 -14.14
CA LEU A 51 22.30 11.24 -12.92
C LEU A 51 22.78 9.80 -13.15
N ASP A 52 22.03 9.00 -13.89
CA ASP A 52 22.39 7.61 -14.19
C ASP A 52 23.59 7.51 -15.15
N LYS A 53 23.72 8.47 -16.08
CA LYS A 53 24.89 8.59 -16.98
C LYS A 53 26.12 9.20 -16.30
N THR A 54 25.97 9.82 -15.14
CA THR A 54 27.06 10.50 -14.43
C THR A 54 27.92 9.50 -13.65
N PHE A 55 29.21 9.42 -14.00
CA PHE A 55 30.21 8.54 -13.38
C PHE A 55 30.17 8.58 -11.84
N PHE A 56 30.22 7.41 -11.20
CA PHE A 56 29.89 7.24 -9.78
C PHE A 56 30.82 7.98 -8.80
N LEU A 57 32.07 8.26 -9.20
CA LEU A 57 33.04 9.02 -8.38
C LEU A 57 32.92 10.55 -8.52
N ASN A 58 32.03 11.06 -9.39
CA ASN A 58 31.81 12.50 -9.52
C ASN A 58 30.75 12.99 -8.52
N PHE A 59 31.11 12.94 -7.23
CA PHE A 59 30.21 13.22 -6.11
C PHE A 59 29.60 14.63 -6.15
N GLY A 60 30.31 15.64 -6.65
CA GLY A 60 29.81 17.01 -6.81
C GLY A 60 28.63 17.09 -7.77
N LYS A 61 28.84 16.66 -9.03
CA LYS A 61 27.79 16.68 -10.06
C LYS A 61 26.59 15.76 -9.70
N ARG A 62 26.87 14.60 -9.08
CA ARG A 62 25.80 13.71 -8.59
C ARG A 62 24.98 14.34 -7.46
N GLY A 63 25.62 15.11 -6.56
CA GLY A 63 24.95 15.88 -5.51
C GLY A 63 24.06 17.00 -6.06
N GLU A 64 24.55 17.75 -7.05
CA GLU A 64 23.78 18.80 -7.74
C GLU A 64 22.54 18.23 -8.44
N LEU A 65 22.68 17.14 -9.19
CA LEU A 65 21.58 16.47 -9.88
C LEU A 65 20.56 15.89 -8.88
N ALA A 66 21.02 15.30 -7.77
CA ALA A 66 20.12 14.81 -6.72
C ALA A 66 19.31 15.94 -6.06
N ASN A 67 19.93 17.10 -5.81
CA ASN A 67 19.25 18.29 -5.29
C ASN A 67 18.23 18.85 -6.30
N ARG A 68 18.59 18.89 -7.59
CA ARG A 68 17.68 19.31 -8.67
C ARG A 68 16.47 18.39 -8.79
N ILE A 69 16.67 17.07 -8.74
CA ILE A 69 15.56 16.09 -8.77
C ILE A 69 14.60 16.30 -7.59
N LYS A 70 15.13 16.55 -6.38
CA LYS A 70 14.32 16.84 -5.20
C LYS A 70 13.53 18.15 -5.34
N ALA A 71 14.14 19.19 -5.89
CA ALA A 71 13.47 20.48 -6.13
C ALA A 71 12.33 20.33 -7.15
N LEU A 72 12.60 19.68 -8.29
CA LEU A 72 11.59 19.41 -9.32
C LEU A 72 10.45 18.54 -8.79
N GLN A 73 10.75 17.54 -7.96
CA GLN A 73 9.71 16.71 -7.32
C GLN A 73 8.84 17.52 -6.36
N LYS A 74 9.44 18.41 -5.56
CA LYS A 74 8.70 19.29 -4.64
C LYS A 74 7.78 20.23 -5.41
N GLU A 75 8.27 20.84 -6.49
CA GLU A 75 7.49 21.73 -7.34
C GLU A 75 6.38 20.97 -8.09
N GLY A 76 6.69 19.81 -8.66
CA GLY A 76 5.72 18.95 -9.35
C GLY A 76 4.56 18.53 -8.43
N ASN A 77 4.88 18.14 -7.19
CA ASN A 77 3.86 17.80 -6.20
C ASN A 77 2.99 19.00 -5.81
N ALA A 78 3.57 20.20 -5.69
CA ALA A 78 2.80 21.41 -5.40
C ALA A 78 1.83 21.76 -6.53
N GLN A 79 2.28 21.65 -7.79
CA GLN A 79 1.43 21.90 -8.97
C GLN A 79 0.35 20.82 -9.14
N ALA A 80 0.66 19.55 -8.84
CA ALA A 80 -0.31 18.47 -8.87
C ALA A 80 -1.41 18.64 -7.81
N ASN A 81 -1.04 19.07 -6.59
CA ASN A 81 -2.01 19.38 -5.54
C ASN A 81 -2.91 20.57 -5.92
N ALA A 82 -2.34 21.61 -6.53
CA ALA A 82 -3.10 22.75 -7.04
C ALA A 82 -4.09 22.30 -8.14
N LEU A 83 -3.65 21.45 -9.07
CA LEU A 83 -4.51 20.88 -10.11
C LEU A 83 -5.67 20.07 -9.51
N GLU A 84 -5.39 19.23 -8.51
CA GLU A 84 -6.42 18.43 -7.83
C GLU A 84 -7.44 19.32 -7.11
N GLN A 85 -7.00 20.38 -6.45
CA GLN A 85 -7.89 21.36 -5.81
C GLN A 85 -8.79 22.08 -6.83
N THR A 86 -8.22 22.50 -7.97
CA THR A 86 -8.97 23.14 -9.05
C THR A 86 -10.01 22.19 -9.65
N LEU A 87 -9.66 20.93 -9.94
CA LEU A 87 -10.59 19.92 -10.45
C LEU A 87 -11.70 19.59 -9.45
N LYS A 88 -11.42 19.54 -8.15
CA LYS A 88 -12.44 19.36 -7.10
C LYS A 88 -13.39 20.56 -7.04
N ALA A 89 -12.88 21.78 -7.16
CA ALA A 89 -13.71 22.99 -7.20
C ALA A 89 -14.62 23.00 -8.44
N GLU A 90 -14.12 22.57 -9.61
CA GLU A 90 -14.91 22.41 -10.84
C GLU A 90 -16.03 21.37 -10.68
N ALA A 91 -15.72 20.21 -10.10
CA ALA A 91 -16.71 19.16 -9.88
C ALA A 91 -17.83 19.62 -8.93
N GLN A 92 -17.47 20.30 -7.83
CA GLN A 92 -18.44 20.86 -6.90
C GLN A 92 -19.31 21.96 -7.54
N ALA A 93 -18.72 22.82 -8.38
CA ALA A 93 -19.46 23.84 -9.12
C ALA A 93 -20.46 23.20 -10.11
N LEU A 94 -20.05 22.14 -10.81
CA LEU A 94 -20.91 21.39 -11.72
C LEU A 94 -22.07 20.72 -11.00
N GLU A 95 -21.82 20.13 -9.83
CA GLU A 95 -22.86 19.49 -9.03
C GLU A 95 -23.88 20.52 -8.48
N ARG A 96 -23.40 21.70 -8.05
CA ARG A 96 -24.28 22.82 -7.67
C ARG A 96 -25.12 23.31 -8.84
N ALA A 97 -24.55 23.41 -10.04
CA ALA A 97 -25.27 23.80 -11.25
C ALA A 97 -26.37 22.77 -11.61
N LYS A 98 -26.07 21.46 -11.53
CA LYS A 98 -27.04 20.39 -11.75
C LYS A 98 -28.19 20.43 -10.75
N LYS A 99 -27.89 20.65 -9.46
CA LYS A 99 -28.92 20.80 -8.40
C LYS A 99 -29.80 22.03 -8.64
N ALA A 100 -29.20 23.16 -9.03
CA ALA A 100 -29.95 24.37 -9.36
C ALA A 100 -30.86 24.17 -10.59
N GLN A 101 -30.39 23.45 -11.61
CA GLN A 101 -31.18 23.13 -12.79
C GLN A 101 -32.34 22.17 -12.49
N ALA A 102 -32.10 21.11 -11.71
CA ALA A 102 -33.16 20.20 -11.27
C ALA A 102 -34.24 20.92 -10.46
N THR A 103 -33.84 21.85 -9.58
CA THR A 103 -34.77 22.68 -8.81
C THR A 103 -35.59 23.60 -9.72
N ALA A 104 -34.98 24.17 -10.77
CA ALA A 104 -35.67 25.00 -11.75
C ALA A 104 -36.66 24.19 -12.60
N ASP A 105 -36.30 22.98 -13.03
CA ASP A 105 -37.17 22.08 -13.79
C ASP A 105 -38.38 21.61 -12.96
N GLU A 106 -38.18 21.38 -11.67
CA GLU A 106 -39.25 21.01 -10.74
C GLU A 106 -40.20 22.19 -10.48
N GLN A 107 -39.68 23.41 -10.31
CA GLN A 107 -40.49 24.62 -10.23
C GLN A 107 -41.27 24.87 -11.54
N LEU A 108 -40.70 24.56 -12.70
CA LEU A 108 -41.37 24.67 -13.99
C LEU A 108 -42.52 23.66 -14.16
N LYS A 109 -42.34 22.43 -13.65
CA LYS A 109 -43.39 21.40 -13.62
C LYS A 109 -44.56 21.80 -12.71
N VAL A 110 -44.27 22.33 -11.52
CA VAL A 110 -45.31 22.82 -10.59
C VAL A 110 -46.08 24.02 -11.17
N ALA A 111 -45.43 24.87 -11.97
CA ALA A 111 -46.08 25.95 -12.70
C ALA A 111 -46.96 25.45 -13.86
N HIS A 112 -46.55 24.38 -14.56
CA HIS A 112 -47.34 23.78 -15.66
C HIS A 112 -48.62 23.06 -15.19
N VAL A 113 -48.61 22.50 -13.98
CA VAL A 113 -49.77 21.74 -13.43
C VAL A 113 -50.89 22.67 -12.92
N ASN A 114 -50.64 23.98 -12.75
CA ASN A 114 -51.57 24.93 -12.13
C ASN A 114 -52.18 25.99 -13.07
N LEU A 115 -52.23 25.76 -14.38
CA LEU A 115 -52.87 26.70 -15.32
C LEU A 115 -54.23 26.15 -15.83
N PRO A 116 -55.37 26.79 -15.49
CA PRO A 116 -56.61 26.61 -16.21
C PRO A 116 -56.49 27.26 -17.59
N TRP A 117 -56.97 26.55 -18.60
CA TRP A 117 -57.25 27.00 -19.97
C TRP A 117 -57.53 28.51 -20.07
N ALA A 118 -56.70 29.24 -20.81
CA ALA A 118 -56.95 30.64 -21.15
C ALA A 118 -56.54 30.89 -22.62
N ASP A 119 -57.56 30.86 -23.47
CA ASP A 119 -57.78 31.61 -24.73
C ASP A 119 -56.53 32.19 -25.48
N PRO A 120 -56.19 31.67 -26.67
CA PRO A 120 -55.08 32.16 -27.49
C PRO A 120 -55.42 33.42 -28.33
N SER A 121 -56.41 34.24 -27.97
CA SER A 121 -56.83 35.42 -28.74
C SER A 121 -56.47 36.79 -28.16
N ARG A 122 -55.70 36.89 -27.07
CA ARG A 122 -55.27 38.19 -26.51
C ARG A 122 -53.83 38.22 -26.01
N ALA A 123 -52.88 38.39 -26.94
CA ALA A 123 -51.61 39.06 -26.67
C ALA A 123 -51.19 39.84 -27.93
N THR A 124 -51.66 41.08 -28.01
CA THR A 124 -51.28 42.04 -29.04
C THR A 124 -49.78 42.35 -28.95
N SER A 125 -49.14 42.35 -30.12
CA SER A 125 -47.70 42.35 -30.42
C SER A 125 -46.88 43.58 -29.98
N ILE A 126 -47.09 44.16 -28.80
CA ILE A 126 -46.38 45.38 -28.36
C ILE A 126 -45.36 45.15 -27.24
N ASP A 127 -45.49 44.08 -26.44
CA ASP A 127 -44.57 43.84 -25.30
C ASP A 127 -43.36 42.96 -25.62
N VAL A 128 -43.44 42.10 -26.65
CA VAL A 128 -42.29 41.30 -27.12
C VAL A 128 -41.26 42.18 -27.84
N ILE A 129 -41.71 43.18 -28.59
CA ILE A 129 -40.81 44.13 -29.26
C ILE A 129 -40.11 45.01 -28.22
N LYS A 130 -40.81 45.55 -27.21
CA LYS A 130 -40.18 46.34 -26.13
C LYS A 130 -39.19 45.53 -25.28
N PHE A 131 -39.42 44.22 -25.12
CA PHE A 131 -38.49 43.33 -24.41
C PHE A 131 -37.23 43.04 -25.23
N LEU A 132 -37.37 42.78 -26.53
CA LEU A 132 -36.23 42.56 -27.44
C LEU A 132 -35.41 43.83 -27.68
N THR A 133 -36.02 45.02 -27.73
CA THR A 133 -35.28 46.29 -27.85
C THR A 133 -34.47 46.64 -26.58
N ARG A 134 -34.86 46.14 -25.39
CA ARG A 134 -34.06 46.31 -24.15
C ARG A 134 -32.87 45.37 -24.07
N LEU A 135 -32.97 44.18 -24.66
CA LEU A 135 -31.88 43.21 -24.76
C LEU A 135 -30.80 43.67 -25.73
N ASP A 136 -31.18 44.35 -26.82
CA ASP A 136 -30.24 44.90 -27.80
C ASP A 136 -29.48 46.14 -27.27
N LYS A 137 -30.16 47.02 -26.52
CA LYS A 137 -29.52 48.16 -25.82
C LYS A 137 -28.58 47.76 -24.68
N ARG A 138 -28.72 46.56 -24.11
CA ARG A 138 -27.77 46.03 -23.09
C ARG A 138 -26.62 45.24 -23.71
N ARG A 139 -26.80 44.65 -24.90
CA ARG A 139 -25.71 44.02 -25.67
C ARG A 139 -24.73 45.04 -26.24
N GLN A 140 -25.18 46.24 -26.62
CA GLN A 140 -24.30 47.32 -27.13
C GLN A 140 -23.47 48.06 -26.06
N LYS A 141 -23.64 47.78 -24.75
CA LYS A 141 -22.91 48.48 -23.65
C LYS A 141 -21.72 47.71 -23.06
N ARG A 142 -21.33 46.57 -23.66
CA ARG A 142 -20.19 45.76 -23.19
C ARG A 142 -19.31 45.28 -24.35
N SER A 143 -18.87 46.23 -25.17
CA SER A 143 -17.58 46.12 -25.86
C SER A 143 -17.15 47.51 -26.34
N PHE A 144 -15.88 47.81 -26.10
CA PHE A 144 -15.07 48.90 -26.64
C PHE A 144 -14.75 50.08 -25.71
N VAL A 145 -13.43 50.22 -25.61
CA VAL A 145 -12.55 51.07 -24.81
C VAL A 145 -12.40 52.42 -25.50
N SER A 146 -12.21 53.53 -24.77
CA SER A 146 -11.01 54.38 -24.91
C SER A 146 -11.12 55.76 -24.23
N ARG A 147 -10.00 56.10 -23.57
CA ARG A 147 -9.25 57.37 -23.60
C ARG A 147 -9.72 58.62 -22.84
N ASP A 148 -8.82 58.93 -21.90
CA ASP A 148 -8.03 60.16 -21.72
C ASP A 148 -8.61 61.36 -20.96
N GLU A 149 -7.82 61.70 -19.93
CA GLU A 149 -7.35 63.02 -19.49
C GLU A 149 -8.37 64.17 -19.43
N ASP A 150 -8.59 64.73 -18.23
CA ASP A 150 -7.88 65.95 -17.83
C ASP A 150 -8.22 66.45 -16.41
N GLU A 151 -7.25 67.21 -15.88
CA GLU A 151 -7.34 68.21 -14.81
C GLU A 151 -7.23 67.79 -13.32
N LEU A 152 -5.95 67.62 -12.95
CA LEU A 152 -5.36 68.29 -11.78
C LEU A 152 -5.63 69.81 -11.82
N ALA A 153 -6.17 70.35 -10.72
CA ALA A 153 -6.01 71.77 -10.37
C ALA A 153 -5.57 71.91 -8.90
N ALA A 154 -4.26 72.12 -8.78
CA ALA A 154 -3.51 72.97 -7.85
C ALA A 154 -3.68 72.88 -6.30
N PRO A 155 -2.56 72.61 -5.58
CA PRO A 155 -2.38 72.76 -4.14
C PRO A 155 -1.77 74.13 -3.75
N LEU A 156 -1.93 74.55 -2.48
CA LEU A 156 -0.97 75.27 -1.62
C LEU A 156 -1.72 76.10 -0.56
N ARG A 157 -1.46 75.83 0.73
CA ARG A 157 -1.30 76.79 1.85
C ARG A 157 -1.26 76.04 3.18
N LEU A 158 -0.08 75.88 3.77
CA LEU A 158 0.43 76.76 4.84
C LEU A 158 1.49 75.98 5.64
N ALA A 159 2.75 76.36 5.46
CA ALA A 159 3.85 76.05 6.37
C ALA A 159 4.19 77.34 7.12
N ARG A 160 4.24 77.27 8.46
CA ARG A 160 4.92 78.17 9.41
C ARG A 160 4.56 77.67 10.81
N ASP A 161 5.48 77.42 11.74
CA ASP A 161 6.54 78.33 12.17
C ASP A 161 7.89 77.68 12.53
N PHE A 162 8.90 78.56 12.51
CA PHE A 162 10.35 78.40 12.71
C PHE A 162 10.78 78.24 14.18
N ALA A 163 11.93 77.57 14.41
CA ALA A 163 13.17 78.19 14.91
C ALA A 163 14.32 77.16 15.06
N ALA A 164 15.50 77.50 14.53
CA ALA A 164 16.82 76.87 14.77
C ALA A 164 17.51 77.55 16.00
N PRO A 165 18.73 77.21 16.49
CA PRO A 165 19.78 76.37 15.87
C PRO A 165 20.61 75.43 16.80
N GLU A 166 21.50 74.67 16.15
CA GLU A 166 22.84 74.18 16.58
C GLU A 166 22.97 73.33 17.86
N ASP A 167 23.19 72.01 17.68
CA ASP A 167 24.44 71.33 18.07
C ASP A 167 24.40 69.82 17.71
N VAL A 168 25.46 69.35 17.07
CA VAL A 168 25.77 67.95 16.71
C VAL A 168 26.81 67.49 17.77
N PRO A 169 26.78 66.26 18.37
CA PRO A 169 26.84 65.01 17.60
C PRO A 169 26.21 63.72 18.17
N LEU A 170 26.10 62.76 17.23
CA LEU A 170 26.25 61.30 17.36
C LEU A 170 25.30 60.54 18.31
N SER A 171 24.08 60.26 17.83
CA SER A 171 23.46 58.94 17.92
C SER A 171 22.10 58.88 17.19
N ALA A 172 21.88 57.75 16.50
CA ALA A 172 20.60 57.15 16.14
C ALA A 172 19.85 57.58 14.84
N PHE A 173 19.49 56.54 14.08
CA PHE A 173 18.47 56.39 13.03
C PHE A 173 18.70 56.98 11.61
N VAL A 174 18.88 56.06 10.64
CA VAL A 174 18.36 56.18 9.27
C VAL A 174 17.71 54.84 8.87
N PRO A 175 16.44 54.81 8.45
CA PRO A 175 15.88 53.71 7.68
C PRO A 175 15.98 53.94 6.16
N LEU A 176 16.15 52.81 5.48
CA LEU A 176 15.94 52.47 4.07
C LEU A 176 15.13 53.45 3.20
N ASP A 177 15.77 53.95 2.15
CA ASP A 177 15.14 54.14 0.83
C ASP A 177 16.20 54.06 -0.28
N GLY A 178 16.48 52.83 -0.74
CA GLY A 178 17.41 52.55 -1.86
C GLY A 178 16.96 51.41 -2.79
N ALA A 179 15.88 50.69 -2.46
CA ALA A 179 15.45 49.52 -3.22
C ALA A 179 14.48 49.85 -4.38
N ARG A 180 14.09 51.12 -4.56
CA ARG A 180 13.15 51.55 -5.61
C ARG A 180 13.83 52.00 -6.92
N ALA A 181 15.17 52.11 -6.93
CA ALA A 181 15.94 52.62 -8.07
C ALA A 181 16.64 51.54 -8.93
N ALA A 182 16.68 50.27 -8.51
CA ALA A 182 17.43 49.22 -9.24
C ALA A 182 16.58 48.33 -10.16
N ILE A 183 15.25 48.30 -10.00
CA ILE A 183 14.36 47.37 -10.74
C ILE A 183 13.84 47.97 -12.06
N LEU A 184 13.96 49.28 -12.27
CA LEU A 184 13.50 49.98 -13.47
C LEU A 184 14.61 50.33 -14.49
N ALA A 185 15.81 49.76 -14.38
CA ALA A 185 16.94 50.15 -15.21
C ALA A 185 17.41 49.12 -16.26
N LYS A 186 16.85 47.91 -16.37
CA LYS A 186 17.35 46.92 -17.37
C LYS A 186 16.27 46.10 -18.08
N LEU A 187 15.16 46.74 -18.44
CA LEU A 187 14.31 46.31 -19.54
C LEU A 187 14.30 47.41 -20.63
N SER A 188 15.29 47.38 -21.51
CA SER A 188 15.15 47.69 -22.95
C SER A 188 16.51 47.57 -23.61
N TRP A 189 16.57 46.84 -24.72
CA TRP A 189 17.25 47.21 -25.98
C TRP A 189 16.88 46.16 -27.03
N SER A 190 16.66 46.64 -28.25
CA SER A 190 15.93 45.98 -29.32
C SER A 190 16.86 45.50 -30.45
N ALA A 191 16.37 44.51 -31.21
CA ALA A 191 16.55 44.27 -32.66
C ALA A 191 17.85 43.67 -33.27
N ASP A 192 17.61 42.60 -34.04
CA ASP A 192 18.17 42.14 -35.33
C ASP A 192 19.65 41.76 -35.54
N ILE A 193 19.90 40.46 -35.81
CA ILE A 193 20.74 39.97 -36.94
C ILE A 193 20.14 38.65 -37.48
N ALA A 194 19.87 38.61 -38.79
CA ALA A 194 19.54 37.42 -39.55
C ALA A 194 20.79 36.85 -40.24
N ILE A 195 21.06 35.54 -40.12
CA ILE A 195 21.80 34.73 -41.12
C ILE A 195 21.15 33.34 -41.19
N ALA A 196 20.87 32.92 -42.43
CA ALA A 196 20.25 31.66 -42.83
C ALA A 196 21.12 30.42 -42.54
N PHE A 197 20.49 29.30 -42.16
CA PHE A 197 20.93 27.96 -42.58
C PHE A 197 19.75 26.97 -42.58
N VAL A 198 19.74 26.12 -43.61
CA VAL A 198 18.68 25.21 -44.06
C VAL A 198 18.47 24.01 -43.12
N PRO A 199 17.23 23.53 -42.87
CA PRO A 199 16.97 22.28 -42.12
C PRO A 199 16.90 21.04 -43.04
N PRO A 200 17.41 19.86 -42.64
CA PRO A 200 17.02 18.61 -43.27
C PRO A 200 15.85 17.94 -42.52
N ALA A 201 14.75 17.81 -43.26
CA ALA A 201 13.81 16.68 -43.34
C ALA A 201 13.45 15.89 -42.07
N TYR A 202 12.19 16.05 -41.63
CA TYR A 202 11.40 15.00 -40.98
C TYR A 202 10.30 14.55 -41.95
N VAL A 203 10.36 13.29 -42.38
CA VAL A 203 9.29 12.62 -43.14
C VAL A 203 8.22 12.13 -42.16
N ARG A 204 7.00 12.67 -42.30
CA ARG A 204 5.77 12.15 -41.69
C ARG A 204 5.31 10.89 -42.44
N TYR A 205 4.86 9.88 -41.71
CA TYR A 205 3.88 8.93 -42.24
C TYR A 205 2.57 9.00 -41.43
N LYS A 206 1.51 9.29 -42.19
CA LYS A 206 0.10 9.39 -41.79
C LYS A 206 -0.52 7.99 -41.70
N ALA A 207 -1.46 7.84 -40.77
CA ALA A 207 -2.49 6.79 -40.80
C ALA A 207 -3.44 6.98 -42.00
N PRO A 208 -3.96 5.90 -42.62
CA PRO A 208 -5.02 6.02 -43.61
C PRO A 208 -6.40 5.59 -43.08
N ALA A 209 -7.42 6.33 -43.52
CA ALA A 209 -8.84 6.03 -43.42
C ALA A 209 -9.36 5.42 -44.74
N ALA A 210 -10.58 4.89 -44.70
CA ALA A 210 -11.17 3.90 -45.61
C ALA A 210 -11.87 4.43 -46.91
N ALA A 211 -12.16 3.43 -47.77
CA ALA A 211 -13.20 3.30 -48.84
C ALA A 211 -12.88 3.84 -50.26
N PRO A 212 -13.55 3.39 -51.37
CA PRO A 212 -14.61 2.37 -51.57
C PRO A 212 -14.37 1.38 -52.76
N ALA A 213 -15.44 0.67 -53.18
CA ALA A 213 -15.58 -0.51 -54.05
C ALA A 213 -15.27 -0.36 -55.57
N GLY A 214 -14.98 -1.49 -56.23
CA GLY A 214 -15.04 -1.69 -57.70
C GLY A 214 -14.39 -3.00 -58.19
N SER A 215 -15.18 -3.88 -58.83
CA SER A 215 -14.80 -5.14 -59.52
C SER A 215 -14.66 -4.91 -61.06
N PRO A 216 -14.45 -5.95 -61.91
CA PRO A 216 -13.33 -6.92 -62.00
C PRO A 216 -12.73 -6.98 -63.44
N SER A 217 -11.51 -7.51 -63.63
CA SER A 217 -11.10 -8.06 -64.95
C SER A 217 -9.85 -8.96 -64.90
N SER A 218 -10.06 -10.23 -65.28
CA SER A 218 -9.36 -11.06 -66.28
C SER A 218 -7.82 -11.20 -66.33
N GLY A 219 -7.37 -12.47 -66.41
CA GLY A 219 -6.06 -12.96 -66.88
C GLY A 219 -5.38 -13.88 -65.86
N GLU A 220 -5.52 -15.22 -65.91
CA GLU A 220 -4.63 -16.18 -66.63
C GLU A 220 -3.13 -15.84 -66.45
N LEU A 221 -2.18 -16.70 -66.05
CA LEU A 221 -1.97 -18.15 -66.17
C LEU A 221 -0.59 -18.35 -65.45
N LEU A 222 -0.34 -19.30 -64.54
CA LEU A 222 0.27 -20.61 -64.82
C LEU A 222 0.64 -21.33 -63.51
N HIS A 223 0.40 -22.63 -63.53
CA HIS A 223 0.77 -23.65 -62.55
C HIS A 223 2.28 -23.75 -62.30
N LEU A 224 2.67 -24.07 -61.06
CA LEU A 224 3.64 -25.13 -60.76
C LEU A 224 3.39 -25.65 -59.32
N SER A 225 3.12 -26.95 -59.26
CA SER A 225 2.77 -27.75 -58.09
C SER A 225 3.98 -28.05 -57.23
N ASP A 226 3.87 -27.87 -55.92
CA ASP A 226 4.69 -28.64 -54.97
C ASP A 226 3.89 -28.95 -53.69
N THR A 227 3.69 -30.24 -53.46
CA THR A 227 2.88 -30.81 -52.38
C THR A 227 3.68 -30.93 -51.09
N THR A 228 3.40 -30.05 -50.13
CA THR A 228 3.69 -30.27 -48.70
C THR A 228 2.39 -30.14 -47.91
N PRO A 229 2.06 -31.09 -47.00
CA PRO A 229 0.85 -30.97 -46.20
C PRO A 229 1.00 -29.79 -45.24
N ARG A 230 0.27 -28.70 -45.51
CA ARG A 230 0.18 -27.55 -44.61
C ARG A 230 -0.54 -27.96 -43.33
N LEU A 231 0.14 -27.82 -42.19
CA LEU A 231 -0.50 -27.70 -40.89
C LEU A 231 -1.59 -26.61 -40.98
N PRO A 232 -2.80 -26.84 -40.47
CA PRO A 232 -3.84 -25.81 -40.49
C PRO A 232 -3.34 -24.60 -39.70
N GLN A 233 -3.16 -23.48 -40.41
CA GLN A 233 -2.96 -22.18 -39.77
C GLN A 233 -4.27 -21.83 -39.04
N THR A 234 -4.30 -22.15 -37.75
CA THR A 234 -5.34 -21.64 -36.85
C THR A 234 -5.19 -20.14 -36.81
N LYS A 235 -6.17 -19.43 -37.39
CA LYS A 235 -6.43 -18.01 -37.10
C LYS A 235 -6.31 -17.83 -35.58
N ALA A 236 -5.44 -16.92 -35.15
CA ALA A 236 -5.38 -16.53 -33.74
C ALA A 236 -6.80 -16.13 -33.30
N PRO A 237 -7.37 -16.76 -32.27
CA PRO A 237 -8.64 -16.33 -31.75
C PRO A 237 -8.47 -14.91 -31.20
N ALA A 238 -9.48 -14.06 -31.43
CA ALA A 238 -9.61 -12.75 -30.80
C ALA A 238 -9.45 -12.90 -29.26
N PRO A 239 -9.03 -11.85 -28.52
CA PRO A 239 -8.79 -11.94 -27.08
C PRO A 239 -10.11 -12.25 -26.37
N GLN A 240 -10.34 -13.54 -26.13
CA GLN A 240 -11.40 -14.07 -25.28
C GLN A 240 -10.86 -14.08 -23.86
N SER A 241 -11.69 -13.67 -22.91
CA SER A 241 -11.45 -13.77 -21.46
C SER A 241 -10.77 -15.09 -21.09
N GLU A 242 -9.78 -15.03 -20.18
CA GLU A 242 -8.93 -16.13 -19.71
C GLU A 242 -9.70 -17.30 -19.06
N SER A 243 -10.47 -18.04 -19.85
CA SER A 243 -10.92 -19.38 -19.52
C SER A 243 -9.75 -20.36 -19.70
N TRP A 244 -9.60 -21.29 -18.75
CA TRP A 244 -8.79 -22.52 -18.81
C TRP A 244 -8.21 -22.88 -20.20
N THR A 245 -6.88 -23.05 -20.32
CA THR A 245 -6.21 -23.45 -21.56
C THR A 245 -5.53 -24.81 -21.42
N ALA A 246 -5.54 -25.61 -22.50
CA ALA A 246 -4.84 -26.90 -22.52
C ALA A 246 -3.32 -26.75 -22.29
N ALA A 247 -2.71 -25.69 -22.82
CA ALA A 247 -1.29 -25.40 -22.61
C ALA A 247 -0.99 -25.07 -21.14
N GLY A 248 -1.84 -24.26 -20.48
CA GLY A 248 -1.72 -23.96 -19.06
C GLY A 248 -1.90 -25.21 -18.20
N PHE A 249 -2.91 -26.03 -18.49
CA PHE A 249 -3.14 -27.31 -17.81
C PHE A 249 -1.93 -28.25 -17.93
N LEU A 250 -1.41 -28.46 -19.14
CA LEU A 250 -0.23 -29.30 -19.37
C LEU A 250 1.03 -28.74 -18.70
N GLY A 251 1.15 -27.41 -18.60
CA GLY A 251 2.23 -26.75 -17.87
C GLY A 251 2.28 -27.11 -16.39
N THR A 252 1.12 -27.37 -15.76
CA THR A 252 1.06 -27.80 -14.34
C THR A 252 1.61 -29.21 -14.09
N LEU A 253 1.77 -30.02 -15.14
CA LEU A 253 2.17 -31.42 -15.03
C LEU A 253 3.69 -31.62 -14.99
N GLY A 254 4.48 -30.53 -14.90
CA GLY A 254 5.94 -30.61 -14.79
C GLY A 254 6.60 -31.45 -15.89
N ILE A 255 6.06 -31.34 -17.12
CA ILE A 255 6.54 -32.08 -18.29
C ILE A 255 8.00 -31.73 -18.63
N PRO A 256 8.43 -30.44 -18.60
CA PRO A 256 9.82 -30.09 -18.85
C PRO A 256 10.81 -30.75 -17.89
N GLU A 257 10.47 -30.82 -16.60
CA GLU A 257 11.30 -31.41 -15.55
C GLU A 257 11.41 -32.93 -15.70
N LEU A 258 10.30 -33.58 -16.08
CA LEU A 258 10.28 -35.02 -16.37
C LEU A 258 11.18 -35.35 -17.56
N LEU A 259 11.15 -34.53 -18.62
CA LEU A 259 12.04 -34.67 -19.77
C LEU A 259 13.50 -34.38 -19.40
N ALA A 260 13.76 -33.34 -18.61
CA ALA A 260 15.10 -33.00 -18.16
C ALA A 260 15.74 -34.14 -17.34
N ALA A 261 14.98 -34.78 -16.46
CA ALA A 261 15.42 -35.93 -15.66
C ALA A 261 15.84 -37.14 -16.51
N GLN A 262 15.29 -37.29 -17.72
CA GLN A 262 15.72 -38.36 -18.64
C GLN A 262 16.97 -38.00 -19.44
N LEU A 263 17.21 -36.70 -19.66
CA LEU A 263 18.30 -36.21 -20.49
C LEU A 263 19.60 -36.02 -19.70
N VAL A 264 19.50 -35.64 -18.42
CA VAL A 264 20.65 -35.37 -17.54
C VAL A 264 21.02 -36.63 -16.74
N GLU A 265 22.12 -37.27 -17.11
CA GLU A 265 22.67 -38.41 -16.34
C GLU A 265 23.33 -37.96 -15.03
N VAL A 266 23.18 -38.78 -13.98
CA VAL A 266 23.82 -38.56 -12.68
C VAL A 266 25.32 -38.85 -12.78
N GLY A 267 26.16 -37.84 -12.56
CA GLY A 267 27.63 -37.99 -12.50
C GLY A 267 28.46 -36.93 -13.24
N GLY A 268 27.84 -35.98 -13.94
CA GLY A 268 28.52 -34.82 -14.52
C GLY A 268 28.66 -33.63 -13.55
N PRO A 269 29.56 -32.66 -13.80
CA PRO A 269 29.75 -31.50 -12.91
C PRO A 269 28.57 -30.53 -12.88
N ASN A 270 27.74 -30.48 -13.94
CA ASN A 270 26.48 -29.73 -14.03
C ASN A 270 25.62 -30.20 -15.22
N GLU A 271 24.36 -29.76 -15.28
CA GLU A 271 23.38 -30.14 -16.32
C GLU A 271 23.84 -29.78 -17.75
N LEU A 272 24.52 -28.63 -17.91
CA LEU A 272 25.05 -28.20 -19.20
C LEU A 272 26.11 -29.18 -19.72
N GLY A 273 27.01 -29.64 -18.86
CA GLY A 273 28.01 -30.65 -19.20
C GLY A 273 27.37 -31.98 -19.61
N ALA A 274 26.31 -32.40 -18.92
CA ALA A 274 25.58 -33.62 -19.27
C ALA A 274 24.91 -33.51 -20.65
N LEU A 275 24.26 -32.39 -20.94
CA LEU A 275 23.63 -32.14 -22.25
C LEU A 275 24.67 -31.99 -23.37
N GLN A 276 25.82 -31.36 -23.11
CA GLN A 276 26.91 -31.27 -24.08
C GLN A 276 27.53 -32.64 -24.36
N SER A 277 27.70 -33.49 -23.35
CA SER A 277 28.16 -34.88 -23.52
C SER A 277 27.17 -35.70 -24.33
N LEU A 278 25.87 -35.56 -24.05
CA LEU A 278 24.81 -36.20 -24.83
C LEU A 278 24.84 -35.73 -26.30
N ALA A 279 24.98 -34.42 -26.53
CA ALA A 279 25.05 -33.83 -27.87
C ALA A 279 26.27 -34.28 -28.69
N ARG A 280 27.36 -34.70 -28.03
CA ARG A 280 28.57 -35.24 -28.67
C ARG A 280 28.47 -36.74 -28.97
N ASN A 281 27.37 -37.40 -28.61
CA ASN A 281 27.18 -38.81 -28.92
C ASN A 281 27.02 -38.99 -30.45
N PRO A 282 27.86 -39.82 -31.10
CA PRO A 282 27.81 -40.04 -32.55
C PRO A 282 26.48 -40.66 -33.03
N ASP A 283 25.73 -41.29 -32.13
CA ASP A 283 24.39 -41.83 -32.38
C ASP A 283 23.33 -41.15 -31.51
N LEU A 284 23.36 -39.81 -31.50
CA LEU A 284 22.48 -38.96 -30.70
C LEU A 284 20.99 -39.31 -30.84
N LYS A 285 20.51 -39.66 -32.04
CA LYS A 285 19.09 -39.99 -32.26
C LYS A 285 18.69 -41.26 -31.52
N GLN A 286 19.53 -42.29 -31.56
CA GLN A 286 19.26 -43.56 -30.90
C GLN A 286 19.38 -43.41 -29.38
N GLU A 287 20.36 -42.64 -28.91
CA GLU A 287 20.54 -42.37 -27.48
C GLU A 287 19.41 -41.51 -26.90
N LEU A 288 18.95 -40.48 -27.62
CA LEU A 288 17.76 -39.71 -27.23
C LEU A 288 16.52 -40.61 -27.15
N ARG A 289 16.34 -41.50 -28.13
CA ARG A 289 15.23 -42.45 -28.11
C ARG A 289 15.32 -43.38 -26.90
N ARG A 290 16.50 -43.94 -26.62
CA ARG A 290 16.74 -44.81 -25.46
C ARG A 290 16.43 -44.11 -24.14
N ARG A 291 16.87 -42.86 -23.98
CA ARG A 291 16.66 -42.07 -22.75
C ARG A 291 15.23 -41.57 -22.59
N LEU A 292 14.59 -41.13 -23.67
CA LEU A 292 13.24 -40.58 -23.60
C LEU A 292 12.16 -41.67 -23.55
N THR A 293 12.42 -42.89 -24.02
CA THR A 293 11.40 -43.97 -24.03
C THR A 293 10.86 -44.28 -22.61
N PRO A 294 11.69 -44.48 -21.57
CA PRO A 294 11.19 -44.60 -20.20
C PRO A 294 10.43 -43.37 -19.70
N GLY A 295 10.84 -42.17 -20.14
CA GLY A 295 10.14 -40.92 -19.85
C GLY A 295 8.78 -40.80 -20.53
N ILE A 296 8.59 -41.44 -21.69
CA ILE A 296 7.31 -41.46 -22.41
C ILE A 296 6.29 -42.26 -21.62
N ASP A 297 6.66 -43.42 -21.06
CA ASP A 297 5.74 -44.22 -20.23
C ASP A 297 5.33 -43.44 -18.97
N ALA A 298 6.29 -42.80 -18.29
CA ALA A 298 6.02 -41.93 -17.14
C ALA A 298 5.16 -40.71 -17.51
N LEU A 299 5.36 -40.14 -18.70
CA LEU A 299 4.54 -39.06 -19.24
C LEU A 299 3.11 -39.53 -19.53
N ILE A 300 2.94 -40.71 -20.12
CA ILE A 300 1.65 -41.33 -20.41
C ILE A 300 0.89 -41.59 -19.12
N ASP A 301 1.53 -42.15 -18.10
CA ASP A 301 0.91 -42.39 -16.79
C ASP A 301 0.46 -41.08 -16.15
N ARG A 302 1.30 -40.04 -16.21
CA ARG A 302 1.00 -38.73 -15.65
C ARG A 302 -0.14 -38.02 -16.39
N LEU A 303 -0.13 -38.06 -17.73
CA LEU A 303 -1.21 -37.53 -18.57
C LEU A 303 -2.52 -38.30 -18.36
N SER A 304 -2.45 -39.63 -18.30
CA SER A 304 -3.62 -40.48 -18.10
C SER A 304 -4.26 -40.22 -16.74
N SER A 305 -3.45 -40.14 -15.67
CA SER A 305 -3.93 -39.76 -14.34
C SER A 305 -4.56 -38.38 -14.33
N ALA A 306 -3.91 -37.39 -14.94
CA ALA A 306 -4.41 -36.02 -15.02
C ALA A 306 -5.71 -35.91 -15.85
N PHE A 307 -5.84 -36.67 -16.94
CA PHE A 307 -7.04 -36.70 -17.77
C PHE A 307 -8.20 -37.46 -17.12
N VAL A 308 -7.93 -38.51 -16.34
CA VAL A 308 -8.96 -39.18 -15.52
C VAL A 308 -9.49 -38.23 -14.44
N GLN A 309 -8.61 -37.45 -13.80
CA GLN A 309 -9.02 -36.40 -12.85
C GLN A 309 -9.82 -35.27 -13.53
N LEU A 310 -9.42 -34.87 -14.73
CA LEU A 310 -10.14 -33.87 -15.52
C LEU A 310 -11.52 -34.38 -15.97
N ALA A 311 -11.61 -35.63 -16.44
CA ALA A 311 -12.84 -36.24 -16.95
C ALA A 311 -13.87 -36.59 -15.86
N SER A 312 -13.42 -36.84 -14.63
CA SER A 312 -14.31 -37.08 -13.49
C SER A 312 -14.99 -35.81 -12.94
N GLY A 313 -14.69 -34.63 -13.51
CA GLY A 313 -15.15 -33.35 -12.97
C GLY A 313 -14.55 -33.01 -11.59
N ALA A 314 -13.53 -33.77 -11.16
CA ALA A 314 -12.96 -33.70 -9.82
C ALA A 314 -11.91 -32.60 -9.63
N ALA A 315 -11.56 -31.86 -10.69
CA ALA A 315 -10.70 -30.68 -10.60
C ALA A 315 -11.52 -29.40 -10.81
N PRO A 316 -12.29 -28.95 -9.79
CA PRO A 316 -12.88 -27.62 -9.80
C PRO A 316 -11.78 -26.58 -10.04
N THR A 317 -12.02 -25.60 -10.90
CA THR A 317 -11.11 -24.47 -11.11
C THR A 317 -10.85 -23.74 -9.79
N ALA A 318 -9.73 -23.02 -9.68
CA ALA A 318 -9.43 -22.23 -8.48
C ALA A 318 -10.60 -21.30 -8.10
N GLU A 319 -11.26 -20.70 -9.09
CA GLU A 319 -12.45 -19.85 -8.92
C GLU A 319 -13.69 -20.63 -8.45
N GLN A 320 -13.90 -21.86 -8.96
CA GLN A 320 -14.98 -22.75 -8.49
C GLN A 320 -14.73 -23.26 -7.07
N LEU A 321 -13.49 -23.61 -6.72
CA LEU A 321 -13.12 -23.97 -5.35
C LEU A 321 -13.29 -22.80 -4.40
N GLN A 322 -12.81 -21.63 -4.78
CA GLN A 322 -13.00 -20.39 -4.04
C GLN A 322 -14.49 -20.10 -3.82
N THR A 323 -15.32 -20.20 -4.86
CA THR A 323 -16.78 -20.00 -4.76
C THR A 323 -17.40 -21.03 -3.82
N LYS A 324 -16.98 -22.29 -3.91
CA LYS A 324 -17.41 -23.35 -2.99
C LYS A 324 -16.97 -23.08 -1.54
N PHE A 325 -15.75 -22.60 -1.30
CA PHE A 325 -15.28 -22.26 0.04
C PHE A 325 -15.98 -21.02 0.61
N MET A 326 -16.33 -20.08 -0.26
CA MET A 326 -17.21 -18.97 0.08
C MET A 326 -18.61 -19.48 0.49
N GLN A 327 -19.13 -20.52 -0.16
CA GLN A 327 -20.38 -21.18 0.23
C GLN A 327 -20.26 -22.01 1.53
N ASP A 328 -19.12 -22.66 1.77
CA ASP A 328 -18.85 -23.52 2.94
C ASP A 328 -18.51 -22.75 4.25
N GLY A 329 -18.67 -21.42 4.28
CA GLY A 329 -18.57 -20.66 5.54
C GLY A 329 -17.17 -20.15 5.96
N ALA A 330 -16.12 -20.30 5.13
CA ALA A 330 -14.77 -19.77 5.41
C ALA A 330 -14.69 -18.22 5.55
N GLY A 331 -13.91 -17.68 6.49
CA GLY A 331 -13.76 -16.24 6.70
C GLY A 331 -13.02 -15.52 5.55
N LEU A 332 -13.31 -14.24 5.32
CA LEU A 332 -12.65 -13.47 4.27
C LEU A 332 -11.34 -12.87 4.77
N MET A 333 -10.24 -13.00 4.02
CA MET A 333 -8.99 -12.31 4.33
C MET A 333 -9.00 -10.85 3.84
N ALA A 334 -8.38 -9.96 4.61
CA ALA A 334 -8.15 -8.57 4.22
C ALA A 334 -6.69 -8.35 3.82
N TYR A 335 -6.48 -7.61 2.73
CA TYR A 335 -5.16 -7.22 2.26
C TYR A 335 -5.15 -5.72 1.94
N GLY A 336 -4.05 -5.06 2.27
CA GLY A 336 -3.82 -3.65 1.97
C GLY A 336 -3.49 -3.40 0.50
N ASP A 337 -3.33 -2.12 0.18
CA ASP A 337 -2.97 -1.61 -1.13
C ASP A 337 -1.52 -1.08 -1.17
N LEU A 338 -1.10 -0.56 -2.32
CA LEU A 338 0.24 0.01 -2.48
C LEU A 338 0.49 1.21 -1.56
N SER A 339 -0.53 1.97 -1.16
CA SER A 339 -0.34 3.09 -0.23
C SER A 339 0.10 2.59 1.14
N THR A 340 -0.50 1.48 1.59
CA THR A 340 -0.13 0.79 2.83
C THR A 340 1.31 0.27 2.75
N PHE A 341 1.72 -0.29 1.61
CA PHE A 341 3.08 -0.77 1.37
C PHE A 341 4.13 0.34 1.53
N PHE A 342 3.94 1.50 0.87
CA PHE A 342 4.92 2.60 0.91
C PHE A 342 4.91 3.41 2.21
N GLY A 343 3.78 3.42 2.94
CA GLY A 343 3.71 4.07 4.25
C GLY A 343 4.64 3.41 5.28
N GLY A 344 4.89 2.11 5.15
CA GLY A 344 5.76 1.36 6.04
C GLY A 344 5.18 1.18 7.45
N LEU A 345 5.91 0.49 8.30
CA LEU A 345 5.46 0.17 9.66
C LEU A 345 5.27 1.44 10.53
N GLU A 346 6.07 2.48 10.29
CA GLU A 346 5.97 3.77 11.00
C GLU A 346 4.61 4.46 10.77
N ALA A 347 4.07 4.42 9.56
CA ALA A 347 2.74 4.97 9.28
C ALA A 347 1.60 4.19 9.96
N MET A 348 1.79 2.88 10.14
CA MET A 348 0.77 1.99 10.71
C MET A 348 0.73 2.04 12.24
N VAL A 349 1.88 1.90 12.91
CA VAL A 349 1.94 1.78 14.37
C VAL A 349 2.65 2.95 15.07
N GLY A 350 3.15 3.92 14.31
CA GLY A 350 3.93 5.05 14.81
C GLY A 350 5.42 4.73 14.92
N ALA A 351 6.20 5.71 15.38
CA ALA A 351 7.64 5.56 15.59
C ALA A 351 7.95 4.84 16.92
N PRO A 352 8.99 3.98 16.96
CA PRO A 352 9.42 3.32 18.19
C PRO A 352 10.00 4.33 19.19
N GLN A 353 10.02 3.94 20.46
CA GLN A 353 10.70 4.71 21.51
C GLN A 353 12.22 4.44 21.49
N PRO A 354 13.07 5.44 21.77
CA PRO A 354 14.54 5.26 21.77
C PRO A 354 15.04 4.29 22.84
N ARG A 355 14.38 4.26 24.00
CA ARG A 355 14.61 3.29 25.09
C ARG A 355 13.91 1.98 24.78
N VAL A 356 14.47 1.24 23.83
CA VAL A 356 13.81 0.09 23.19
C VAL A 356 13.40 -0.96 24.21
N ARG A 357 14.31 -1.38 25.10
CA ARG A 357 14.05 -2.44 26.07
C ARG A 357 12.95 -2.06 27.06
N GLU A 358 13.02 -0.86 27.63
CA GLU A 358 12.06 -0.38 28.61
C GLU A 358 10.69 -0.17 27.99
N ALA A 359 10.64 0.36 26.76
CA ALA A 359 9.39 0.52 26.04
C ALA A 359 8.75 -0.83 25.69
N MET A 360 9.54 -1.81 25.24
CA MET A 360 9.05 -3.17 25.02
C MET A 360 8.53 -3.80 26.32
N ALA A 361 9.22 -3.60 27.46
CA ALA A 361 8.74 -4.08 28.75
C ALA A 361 7.38 -3.44 29.09
N ALA A 362 7.29 -2.12 29.04
CA ALA A 362 6.06 -1.38 29.34
C ALA A 362 4.89 -1.79 28.42
N GLU A 363 5.14 -2.00 27.11
CA GLU A 363 4.15 -2.54 26.16
C GLU A 363 3.57 -3.88 26.62
N HIS A 364 4.31 -4.69 27.37
CA HIS A 364 3.88 -6.02 27.78
C HIS A 364 3.43 -6.11 29.23
N THR A 365 3.91 -5.24 30.11
CA THR A 365 3.68 -5.34 31.56
C THR A 365 2.84 -4.22 32.16
N GLU A 366 2.65 -3.10 31.46
CA GLU A 366 2.02 -1.90 32.03
C GLU A 366 0.77 -1.43 31.27
N GLN A 367 0.48 -2.02 30.10
CA GLN A 367 -0.68 -1.65 29.29
C GLN A 367 -1.98 -2.30 29.80
N PRO A 368 -3.16 -1.75 29.48
CA PRO A 368 -4.44 -2.29 29.95
C PRO A 368 -4.69 -3.76 29.60
N ASP A 369 -4.08 -4.26 28.51
CA ASP A 369 -4.21 -5.65 28.06
C ASP A 369 -3.11 -6.58 28.59
N SER A 370 -2.11 -6.03 29.31
CA SER A 370 -0.89 -6.74 29.71
C SER A 370 -1.15 -7.98 30.57
N HIS A 371 -2.17 -7.91 31.43
CA HIS A 371 -2.56 -8.97 32.35
C HIS A 371 -3.86 -9.69 31.97
N LEU A 372 -4.44 -9.35 30.82
CA LEU A 372 -5.64 -10.04 30.32
C LEU A 372 -5.23 -11.36 29.67
N GLU A 373 -5.93 -12.43 30.04
CA GLU A 373 -5.69 -13.76 29.49
C GLU A 373 -6.13 -13.86 28.04
N PHE A 374 -5.31 -14.53 27.22
CA PHE A 374 -5.68 -14.92 25.87
C PHE A 374 -5.16 -16.33 25.59
N THR A 375 -5.82 -17.02 24.64
CA THR A 375 -5.47 -18.39 24.26
C THR A 375 -5.11 -18.46 22.78
N THR A 376 -4.01 -19.13 22.45
CA THR A 376 -3.63 -19.40 21.06
C THR A 376 -4.41 -20.59 20.51
N GLU A 377 -4.93 -20.47 19.28
CA GLU A 377 -5.65 -21.59 18.64
C GLU A 377 -4.69 -22.73 18.23
N ASN A 378 -3.50 -22.38 17.75
CA ASN A 378 -2.53 -23.34 17.22
C ASN A 378 -1.93 -24.25 18.30
N PHE A 379 -1.62 -23.72 19.48
CA PHE A 379 -0.98 -24.49 20.55
C PHE A 379 -1.91 -24.72 21.76
N GLY A 380 -3.01 -23.97 21.86
CA GLY A 380 -3.89 -23.99 23.03
C GLY A 380 -3.19 -23.46 24.29
N VAL A 381 -2.26 -22.50 24.14
CA VAL A 381 -1.57 -21.90 25.28
C VAL A 381 -2.39 -20.72 25.78
N THR A 382 -2.86 -20.79 27.02
CA THR A 382 -3.48 -19.67 27.73
C THR A 382 -2.42 -18.92 28.54
N THR A 383 -2.28 -17.62 28.31
CA THR A 383 -1.22 -16.78 28.90
C THR A 383 -1.62 -15.29 28.92
N THR A 384 -0.72 -14.44 29.39
CA THR A 384 -0.82 -12.97 29.40
C THR A 384 0.41 -12.35 28.75
N SER A 385 0.32 -11.12 28.24
CA SER A 385 1.48 -10.43 27.64
C SER A 385 2.63 -10.30 28.65
N ALA A 386 2.32 -9.98 29.91
CA ALA A 386 3.31 -9.87 30.97
C ALA A 386 4.01 -11.20 31.27
N THR A 387 3.29 -12.32 31.19
CA THR A 387 3.89 -13.65 31.39
C THR A 387 4.80 -14.03 30.22
N GLU A 388 4.42 -13.71 28.99
CA GLU A 388 5.25 -13.98 27.81
C GLU A 388 6.49 -13.07 27.74
N TRP A 389 6.39 -11.81 28.18
CA TRP A 389 7.56 -10.96 28.40
C TRP A 389 8.51 -11.59 29.41
N ALA A 390 8.02 -11.99 30.59
CA ALA A 390 8.84 -12.64 31.59
C ALA A 390 9.46 -13.96 31.07
N PHE A 391 8.74 -14.73 30.24
CA PHE A 391 9.26 -15.96 29.64
C PHE A 391 10.50 -15.72 28.77
N VAL A 392 10.54 -14.59 28.05
CA VAL A 392 11.61 -14.24 27.11
C VAL A 392 12.72 -13.41 27.76
N ALA A 393 12.36 -12.36 28.51
CA ALA A 393 13.29 -11.38 29.06
C ALA A 393 13.75 -11.72 30.48
N GLU A 394 12.96 -12.49 31.24
CA GLU A 394 13.21 -12.80 32.64
C GLU A 394 13.04 -14.31 32.93
N PRO A 395 13.78 -15.19 32.23
CA PRO A 395 13.57 -16.64 32.24
C PRO A 395 13.72 -17.31 33.61
N ARG A 396 14.28 -16.60 34.60
CA ARG A 396 14.48 -17.04 35.99
C ARG A 396 13.46 -16.48 36.98
N SER A 397 12.54 -15.61 36.53
CA SER A 397 11.53 -14.97 37.38
C SER A 397 10.51 -15.96 37.96
N ARG A 398 10.39 -17.16 37.36
CA ARG A 398 9.42 -18.18 37.76
C ARG A 398 10.03 -19.58 37.78
N PRO A 399 9.55 -20.48 38.66
CA PRO A 399 9.94 -21.89 38.65
C PRO A 399 9.59 -22.58 37.32
N HIS A 400 10.38 -23.58 36.90
CA HIS A 400 10.20 -24.29 35.63
C HIS A 400 8.79 -24.87 35.41
N GLY A 401 8.08 -25.28 36.46
CA GLY A 401 6.72 -25.82 36.37
C GLY A 401 5.60 -24.79 36.29
N ALA A 402 5.91 -23.50 36.47
CA ALA A 402 4.93 -22.42 36.53
C ALA A 402 4.70 -21.70 35.18
N TRP A 403 5.45 -22.09 34.13
CA TRP A 403 5.28 -21.52 32.81
C TRP A 403 4.04 -22.10 32.09
N PRO A 404 3.31 -21.29 31.30
CA PRO A 404 2.15 -21.78 30.57
C PRO A 404 2.51 -22.89 29.59
N VAL A 405 1.74 -23.97 29.62
CA VAL A 405 1.95 -25.18 28.82
C VAL A 405 0.88 -25.30 27.75
N GLU A 406 1.25 -25.83 26.60
CA GLU A 406 0.40 -26.11 25.46
C GLU A 406 -0.73 -27.10 25.86
N ALA A 407 -2.00 -26.68 25.78
CA ALA A 407 -3.13 -27.54 26.16
C ALA A 407 -3.20 -28.83 25.34
N LYS A 408 -2.77 -28.79 24.06
CA LYS A 408 -2.68 -29.99 23.19
C LYS A 408 -1.75 -31.06 23.79
N LEU A 409 -0.63 -30.65 24.41
CA LEU A 409 0.29 -31.55 25.11
C LEU A 409 -0.26 -32.04 26.45
N VAL A 410 -1.10 -31.25 27.14
CA VAL A 410 -1.76 -31.65 28.38
C VAL A 410 -2.85 -32.67 28.13
N LEU A 411 -3.69 -32.46 27.10
CA LEU A 411 -4.76 -33.37 26.70
C LEU A 411 -4.21 -34.72 26.22
N ALA A 412 -3.09 -34.73 25.48
CA ALA A 412 -2.41 -35.96 25.06
C ALA A 412 -1.86 -36.82 26.23
N ARG A 413 -1.73 -36.24 27.44
CA ARG A 413 -1.33 -36.95 28.66
C ARG A 413 -2.49 -37.52 29.48
N LYS A 414 -3.72 -37.00 29.35
CA LYS A 414 -4.87 -37.51 30.10
C LYS A 414 -5.43 -38.78 29.43
N PRO A 415 -5.41 -39.95 30.10
CA PRO A 415 -6.01 -41.17 29.57
C PRO A 415 -7.54 -41.07 29.69
N GLY A 416 -8.20 -40.37 28.76
CA GLY A 416 -9.68 -40.33 28.77
C GLY A 416 -10.40 -39.21 28.00
N GLY A 417 -9.70 -38.25 27.40
CA GLY A 417 -10.36 -37.12 26.72
C GLY A 417 -10.90 -37.46 25.32
N SER A 418 -12.22 -37.33 25.14
CA SER A 418 -13.03 -37.45 23.92
C SER A 418 -13.25 -38.87 23.34
N LYS A 419 -14.51 -39.32 23.39
CA LYS A 419 -15.00 -40.62 22.87
C LYS A 419 -15.28 -40.62 21.35
N SER A 420 -15.01 -39.52 20.64
CA SER A 420 -15.49 -39.32 19.26
C SER A 420 -14.53 -39.73 18.14
N ALA A 421 -13.27 -40.06 18.44
CA ALA A 421 -12.28 -40.45 17.42
C ALA A 421 -11.97 -41.96 17.47
N ARG A 422 -11.74 -42.59 16.31
CA ARG A 422 -11.38 -44.01 16.22
C ARG A 422 -10.07 -44.26 16.98
N LEU A 423 -9.98 -45.37 17.71
CA LEU A 423 -8.86 -45.67 18.62
C LEU A 423 -7.47 -45.58 17.95
N GLY A 424 -7.35 -45.97 16.68
CA GLY A 424 -6.10 -45.87 15.91
C GLY A 424 -5.65 -44.43 15.63
N GLU A 425 -6.57 -43.53 15.32
CA GLU A 425 -6.28 -42.09 15.13
C GLU A 425 -5.85 -41.43 16.45
N ARG A 426 -6.48 -41.82 17.57
CA ARG A 426 -6.11 -41.34 18.91
C ARG A 426 -4.66 -41.70 19.25
N ILE A 427 -4.21 -42.91 18.92
CA ILE A 427 -2.84 -43.36 19.19
C ILE A 427 -1.83 -42.57 18.34
N ALA A 428 -2.12 -42.33 17.06
CA ALA A 428 -1.24 -41.57 16.17
C ALA A 428 -1.12 -40.09 16.56
N ILE A 429 -2.24 -39.42 16.89
CA ILE A 429 -2.25 -38.02 17.34
C ILE A 429 -1.49 -37.86 18.67
N ILE A 430 -1.76 -38.75 19.63
CA ILE A 430 -1.08 -38.72 20.94
C ILE A 430 0.42 -39.02 20.79
N ALA A 431 0.82 -39.95 19.92
CA ALA A 431 2.23 -40.27 19.68
C ALA A 431 2.98 -39.09 19.04
N HIS A 432 2.37 -38.42 18.06
CA HIS A 432 2.96 -37.26 17.38
C HIS A 432 3.09 -36.05 18.32
N GLU A 433 2.05 -35.74 19.11
CA GLU A 433 2.09 -34.64 20.09
C GLU A 433 3.07 -34.93 21.24
N ARG A 434 3.25 -36.19 21.67
CA ARG A 434 4.28 -36.56 22.66
C ARG A 434 5.72 -36.36 22.17
N GLN A 435 5.95 -36.31 20.86
CA GLN A 435 7.27 -36.05 20.29
C GLN A 435 7.62 -34.55 20.20
N LYS A 436 6.62 -33.66 20.26
CA LYS A 436 6.85 -32.20 20.27
C LYS A 436 7.39 -31.76 21.62
N ARG A 437 8.57 -31.14 21.61
CA ARG A 437 9.19 -30.60 22.84
C ARG A 437 8.37 -29.41 23.32
N ARG A 438 8.07 -29.40 24.63
CA ARG A 438 7.48 -28.22 25.30
C ARG A 438 8.39 -27.02 25.12
N ARG A 439 7.80 -25.84 24.95
CA ARG A 439 8.58 -24.60 25.05
C ARG A 439 9.25 -24.50 26.42
N THR A 440 10.47 -23.99 26.44
CA THR A 440 11.21 -23.72 27.67
C THR A 440 11.82 -22.33 27.62
N PRO A 441 11.87 -21.61 28.75
CA PRO A 441 12.50 -20.30 28.79
C PRO A 441 14.00 -20.46 28.48
N MET A 442 14.54 -19.57 27.65
CA MET A 442 15.96 -19.58 27.29
C MET A 442 16.74 -18.68 28.26
N PRO A 443 17.83 -19.16 28.88
CA PRO A 443 18.70 -18.31 29.69
C PRO A 443 19.23 -17.11 28.89
N ILE A 444 19.25 -15.92 29.50
CA ILE A 444 19.73 -14.70 28.83
C ILE A 444 21.17 -14.88 28.30
N ALA A 445 22.05 -15.52 29.06
CA ALA A 445 23.42 -15.78 28.61
C ALA A 445 23.47 -16.65 27.34
N GLU A 446 22.58 -17.64 27.22
CA GLU A 446 22.47 -18.46 26.01
C GLU A 446 21.93 -17.65 24.83
N LEU A 447 20.90 -16.84 25.07
CA LEU A 447 20.35 -15.95 24.05
C LEU A 447 21.41 -14.96 23.55
N THR A 448 22.14 -14.29 24.46
CA THR A 448 23.23 -13.39 24.12
C THR A 448 24.28 -14.07 23.25
N TRP A 449 24.67 -15.30 23.58
CA TRP A 449 25.62 -16.05 22.79
C TRP A 449 25.08 -16.36 21.37
N ARG A 450 23.83 -16.83 21.26
CA ARG A 450 23.19 -17.11 19.95
C ARG A 450 23.06 -15.85 19.08
N VAL A 451 22.73 -14.72 19.72
CA VAL A 451 22.64 -13.41 19.06
C VAL A 451 24.01 -12.96 18.57
N ALA A 452 25.05 -13.08 19.40
CA ALA A 452 26.42 -12.74 19.02
C ALA A 452 26.94 -13.62 17.87
N GLU A 453 26.69 -14.93 17.91
CA GLU A 453 27.08 -15.86 16.84
C GLU A 453 26.47 -15.45 15.49
N ARG A 454 25.18 -15.08 15.49
CA ARG A 454 24.51 -14.58 14.28
C ARG A 454 24.97 -13.18 13.90
N GLY A 455 25.28 -12.33 14.89
CA GLY A 455 25.84 -11.00 14.69
C GLY A 455 27.15 -11.02 13.92
N VAL A 456 28.06 -11.94 14.24
CA VAL A 456 29.33 -12.12 13.49
C VAL A 456 29.06 -12.42 12.02
N ARG A 457 28.12 -13.33 11.73
CA ARG A 457 27.75 -13.69 10.34
C ARG A 457 27.12 -12.53 9.57
N LEU A 458 26.35 -11.66 10.25
CA LEU A 458 25.81 -10.44 9.64
C LEU A 458 26.93 -9.46 9.31
N GLN A 459 27.86 -9.25 10.24
CA GLN A 459 29.00 -8.36 10.05
C GLN A 459 29.93 -8.81 8.92
N GLU A 460 30.13 -10.12 8.75
CA GLU A 460 30.86 -10.70 7.60
C GLU A 460 30.22 -10.33 6.24
N GLN A 461 28.92 -10.03 6.22
CA GLN A 461 28.19 -9.56 5.03
C GLN A 461 28.07 -8.03 4.96
N GLY A 462 28.72 -7.29 5.87
CA GLY A 462 28.62 -5.83 5.95
C GLY A 462 27.30 -5.32 6.53
N GLU A 463 26.51 -6.20 7.17
CA GLU A 463 25.23 -5.87 7.78
C GLU A 463 25.40 -5.61 9.30
N PRO A 464 24.57 -4.76 9.91
CA PRO A 464 24.65 -4.50 11.35
C PRO A 464 24.36 -5.77 12.15
N ALA A 465 25.04 -5.92 13.30
CA ALA A 465 24.79 -7.02 14.22
C ALA A 465 23.36 -6.96 14.80
N LEU A 466 22.86 -8.13 15.19
CA LEU A 466 21.59 -8.27 15.88
C LEU A 466 21.74 -7.85 17.36
N THR A 467 20.77 -7.12 17.87
CA THR A 467 20.66 -6.71 19.28
C THR A 467 19.85 -7.71 20.10
N LEU A 468 19.91 -7.61 21.43
CA LEU A 468 19.10 -8.47 22.30
C LEU A 468 17.61 -8.12 22.20
N GLU A 469 17.28 -6.84 22.01
CA GLU A 469 15.92 -6.33 21.89
C GLU A 469 15.23 -6.86 20.62
N GLU A 470 15.96 -6.89 19.50
CA GLU A 470 15.50 -7.54 18.27
C GLU A 470 15.28 -9.04 18.47
N ALA A 471 16.18 -9.70 19.20
CA ALA A 471 16.04 -11.11 19.52
C ALA A 471 14.85 -11.38 20.45
N PHE A 472 14.54 -10.48 21.38
CA PHE A 472 13.33 -10.54 22.20
C PHE A 472 12.08 -10.40 21.35
N GLY A 473 12.01 -9.43 20.44
CA GLY A 473 10.89 -9.27 19.52
C GLY A 473 10.60 -10.55 18.72
N ALA A 474 11.65 -11.14 18.12
CA ALA A 474 11.55 -12.43 17.43
C ALA A 474 11.11 -13.57 18.35
N ARG A 475 11.69 -13.70 19.55
CA ARG A 475 11.31 -14.75 20.51
C ARG A 475 9.86 -14.62 20.97
N LEU A 476 9.38 -13.42 21.24
CA LEU A 476 7.99 -13.16 21.64
C LEU A 476 7.04 -13.54 20.50
N TYR A 477 7.37 -13.19 19.25
CA TYR A 477 6.58 -13.53 18.08
C TYR A 477 6.43 -15.04 17.90
N THR A 478 7.53 -15.81 17.98
CA THR A 478 7.43 -17.28 17.85
C THR A 478 6.67 -17.96 19.00
N GLY A 479 6.43 -17.23 20.09
CA GLY A 479 5.55 -17.65 21.17
C GLY A 479 4.11 -17.20 20.97
N PRO A 480 3.27 -17.23 22.02
CA PRO A 480 1.87 -16.84 21.92
C PRO A 480 1.56 -15.43 21.40
N LEU A 481 2.50 -14.49 21.50
CA LEU A 481 2.24 -13.08 21.21
C LEU A 481 2.07 -12.74 19.73
N PHE A 482 2.40 -13.63 18.78
CA PHE A 482 2.06 -13.39 17.37
C PHE A 482 0.57 -13.08 17.17
N VAL A 483 -0.31 -13.65 18.03
CA VAL A 483 -1.76 -13.43 17.93
C VAL A 483 -2.10 -11.97 18.16
N LYS A 484 -1.50 -11.33 19.17
CA LYS A 484 -1.71 -9.90 19.46
C LYS A 484 -1.07 -9.01 18.38
N TYR A 485 0.19 -9.28 18.04
CA TYR A 485 0.93 -8.51 17.05
C TYR A 485 0.25 -8.50 15.67
N ASN A 486 -0.16 -9.67 15.20
CA ASN A 486 -0.85 -9.78 13.92
C ASN A 486 -2.29 -9.26 13.99
N ALA A 487 -2.95 -9.31 15.15
CA ALA A 487 -4.27 -8.69 15.33
C ALA A 487 -4.19 -7.16 15.25
N VAL A 488 -3.18 -6.52 15.84
CA VAL A 488 -2.94 -5.07 15.69
C VAL A 488 -2.75 -4.71 14.22
N LEU A 489 -1.81 -5.38 13.54
CA LEU A 489 -1.45 -5.06 12.16
C LEU A 489 -2.61 -5.29 11.18
N ARG A 490 -3.49 -6.28 11.42
CA ARG A 490 -4.67 -6.54 10.58
C ARG A 490 -5.91 -5.75 10.97
N GLY A 491 -5.94 -5.22 12.19
CA GLY A 491 -7.13 -4.63 12.81
C GLY A 491 -7.22 -3.11 12.68
N LEU A 492 -6.10 -2.39 12.82
CA LEU A 492 -6.08 -0.92 12.94
C LEU A 492 -6.85 -0.20 11.82
N ASP A 493 -6.58 -0.56 10.57
CA ASP A 493 -7.22 0.04 9.39
C ASP A 493 -8.12 -0.96 8.63
N SER A 494 -8.55 -2.02 9.32
CA SER A 494 -9.31 -3.10 8.67
C SER A 494 -10.66 -2.63 8.17
N GLN A 495 -11.10 -3.17 7.05
CA GLN A 495 -12.49 -3.03 6.60
C GLN A 495 -13.41 -4.10 7.18
N LEU A 496 -12.84 -5.18 7.73
CA LEU A 496 -13.62 -6.33 8.21
C LEU A 496 -13.89 -6.20 9.70
N LEU A 497 -15.16 -6.23 10.10
CA LEU A 497 -15.56 -6.04 11.49
C LEU A 497 -14.90 -7.07 12.42
N TYR A 498 -14.77 -8.33 11.99
CA TYR A 498 -14.22 -9.39 12.85
C TYR A 498 -12.73 -9.17 13.16
N LEU A 499 -11.95 -8.57 12.24
CA LEU A 499 -10.54 -8.23 12.49
C LEU A 499 -10.41 -7.08 13.48
N ARG A 500 -11.29 -6.08 13.39
CA ARG A 500 -11.40 -5.00 14.38
C ARG A 500 -11.74 -5.55 15.76
N CYS A 501 -12.76 -6.42 15.83
CA CYS A 501 -13.16 -7.08 17.07
C CYS A 501 -12.01 -7.91 17.67
N ALA A 502 -11.27 -8.65 16.83
CA ALA A 502 -10.13 -9.43 17.29
C ALA A 502 -9.05 -8.55 17.90
N MET A 503 -8.67 -7.44 17.24
CA MET A 503 -7.71 -6.48 17.77
C MET A 503 -8.16 -5.89 19.09
N VAL A 504 -9.39 -5.35 19.16
CA VAL A 504 -9.89 -4.69 20.37
C VAL A 504 -9.99 -5.69 21.53
N ARG A 505 -10.48 -6.90 21.28
CA ARG A 505 -10.57 -7.97 22.30
C ARG A 505 -9.21 -8.36 22.87
N LEU A 506 -8.16 -8.36 22.03
CA LEU A 506 -6.85 -8.86 22.41
C LEU A 506 -5.92 -7.78 22.97
N CYS A 507 -6.10 -6.52 22.55
CA CYS A 507 -5.10 -5.46 22.74
C CYS A 507 -5.65 -4.19 23.39
N CYS A 508 -6.93 -4.16 23.81
CA CYS A 508 -7.51 -3.08 24.60
C CYS A 508 -7.83 -3.53 26.03
N SER A 509 -8.31 -2.59 26.86
CA SER A 509 -8.86 -2.90 28.18
C SER A 509 -10.08 -3.83 28.08
N ALA A 510 -10.39 -4.55 29.16
CA ALA A 510 -11.59 -5.39 29.22
C ALA A 510 -12.89 -4.59 29.01
N GLU A 511 -12.91 -3.33 29.47
CA GLU A 511 -14.05 -2.41 29.30
C GLU A 511 -14.22 -1.99 27.82
N ASP A 512 -13.13 -1.59 27.16
CA ASP A 512 -13.17 -1.25 25.73
C ASP A 512 -13.56 -2.48 24.88
N ALA A 513 -13.06 -3.66 25.24
CA ALA A 513 -13.42 -4.92 24.59
C ALA A 513 -14.90 -5.27 24.74
N ALA A 514 -15.46 -5.13 25.94
CA ALA A 514 -16.88 -5.35 26.19
C ALA A 514 -17.74 -4.34 25.43
N SER A 515 -17.41 -3.05 25.52
CA SER A 515 -18.13 -1.96 24.87
C SER A 515 -18.15 -2.11 23.34
N HIS A 516 -17.01 -2.45 22.75
CA HIS A 516 -16.92 -2.69 21.31
C HIS A 516 -17.65 -3.97 20.88
N ALA A 517 -17.64 -5.02 21.70
CA ALA A 517 -18.40 -6.24 21.42
C ALA A 517 -19.91 -5.98 21.43
N GLU A 518 -20.40 -5.21 22.41
CA GLU A 518 -21.81 -4.79 22.46
C GLU A 518 -22.20 -3.97 21.22
N ALA A 519 -21.37 -2.98 20.86
CA ALA A 519 -21.58 -2.19 19.65
C ALA A 519 -21.58 -3.05 18.37
N ALA A 520 -20.72 -4.08 18.30
CA ALA A 520 -20.67 -5.02 17.18
C ALA A 520 -21.94 -5.88 17.09
N GLU A 521 -22.49 -6.34 18.21
CA GLU A 521 -23.75 -7.08 18.24
C GLU A 521 -24.94 -6.18 17.89
N GLU A 522 -24.98 -4.94 18.40
CA GLU A 522 -26.00 -3.96 18.02
C GLU A 522 -25.93 -3.64 16.52
N ALA A 523 -24.72 -3.48 15.97
CA ALA A 523 -24.51 -3.24 14.55
C ALA A 523 -25.03 -4.40 13.67
N LYS A 524 -24.78 -5.65 14.08
CA LYS A 524 -25.33 -6.84 13.40
C LYS A 524 -26.86 -6.89 13.50
N ALA A 525 -27.42 -6.63 14.68
CA ALA A 525 -28.88 -6.60 14.86
C ALA A 525 -29.55 -5.52 13.99
N LYS A 526 -28.96 -4.31 13.91
CA LYS A 526 -29.39 -3.25 12.98
C LYS A 526 -29.31 -3.71 11.53
N ARG A 527 -28.19 -4.34 11.15
CA ARG A 527 -28.01 -4.80 9.78
C ARG A 527 -29.01 -5.88 9.39
N LEU A 528 -29.30 -6.82 10.29
CA LEU A 528 -30.31 -7.85 10.11
C LEU A 528 -31.72 -7.26 9.97
N ALA A 529 -32.02 -6.18 10.70
CA ALA A 529 -33.31 -5.49 10.57
C ALA A 529 -33.49 -4.78 9.21
N GLU A 530 -32.41 -4.22 8.66
CA GLU A 530 -32.39 -3.59 7.33
C GLU A 530 -32.41 -4.59 6.19
N GLU A 531 -31.68 -5.70 6.35
CA GLU A 531 -31.50 -6.75 5.38
C GLU A 531 -31.72 -8.11 6.06
N PRO A 532 -32.98 -8.62 6.09
CA PRO A 532 -33.32 -9.86 6.78
C PRO A 532 -32.53 -11.08 6.29
N SER A 533 -32.03 -11.04 5.05
CA SER A 533 -31.21 -12.12 4.51
C SER A 533 -29.77 -12.10 5.05
N PHE A 534 -29.35 -11.08 5.83
CA PHE A 534 -27.96 -10.86 6.24
C PHE A 534 -27.38 -12.04 7.01
N ASP A 535 -28.11 -12.61 7.97
CA ASP A 535 -27.64 -13.76 8.77
C ASP A 535 -27.67 -15.09 7.99
N GLU A 536 -28.40 -15.14 6.88
CA GLU A 536 -28.53 -16.33 6.04
C GLU A 536 -27.40 -16.43 4.99
N ARG A 537 -26.58 -15.38 4.84
CA ARG A 537 -25.48 -15.30 3.87
C ARG A 537 -24.24 -14.66 4.49
N LYS A 538 -23.12 -14.65 3.78
CA LYS A 538 -21.94 -13.91 4.24
C LYS A 538 -22.09 -12.39 4.03
N PRO A 539 -21.47 -11.57 4.89
CA PRO A 539 -21.39 -10.13 4.67
C PRO A 539 -20.77 -9.80 3.32
N THR A 540 -21.48 -9.00 2.53
CA THR A 540 -20.96 -8.33 1.34
C THR A 540 -20.12 -7.13 1.74
N ALA A 541 -19.40 -6.53 0.78
CA ALA A 541 -18.71 -5.26 0.99
C ALA A 541 -19.65 -4.14 1.50
N ALA A 542 -20.93 -4.15 1.08
CA ALA A 542 -21.92 -3.19 1.55
C ALA A 542 -22.33 -3.46 3.00
N ASP A 543 -22.44 -4.73 3.40
CA ASP A 543 -22.72 -5.08 4.80
C ASP A 543 -21.56 -4.70 5.71
N GLU A 544 -20.31 -5.00 5.32
CA GLU A 544 -19.12 -4.60 6.08
C GLU A 544 -19.00 -3.07 6.19
N ALA A 545 -19.34 -2.33 5.13
CA ALA A 545 -19.36 -0.87 5.17
C ALA A 545 -20.41 -0.34 6.16
N ALA A 546 -21.61 -0.93 6.21
CA ALA A 546 -22.67 -0.55 7.15
C ALA A 546 -22.30 -0.91 8.60
N LEU A 547 -21.81 -2.12 8.84
CA LEU A 547 -21.32 -2.57 10.14
C LEU A 547 -20.22 -1.65 10.68
N ARG A 548 -19.30 -1.23 9.81
CA ARG A 548 -18.24 -0.28 10.13
C ARG A 548 -18.79 1.09 10.53
N GLU A 549 -19.82 1.57 9.83
CA GLU A 549 -20.47 2.83 10.19
C GLU A 549 -21.12 2.74 11.57
N HIS A 550 -21.87 1.67 11.82
CA HIS A 550 -22.55 1.44 13.10
C HIS A 550 -21.58 1.27 14.27
N THR A 551 -20.38 0.75 14.04
CA THR A 551 -19.34 0.54 15.06
C THR A 551 -18.29 1.64 15.12
N ARG A 552 -18.40 2.69 14.29
CA ARG A 552 -17.38 3.73 14.09
C ARG A 552 -16.89 4.33 15.40
N ASP A 553 -17.79 4.88 16.20
CA ASP A 553 -17.43 5.63 17.42
C ASP A 553 -16.79 4.73 18.48
N ALA A 554 -17.37 3.54 18.68
CA ALA A 554 -16.85 2.54 19.61
C ALA A 554 -15.45 2.07 19.18
N PHE A 555 -15.26 1.80 17.89
CA PHE A 555 -13.98 1.38 17.34
C PHE A 555 -12.92 2.49 17.43
N GLU A 556 -13.23 3.72 17.01
CA GLU A 556 -12.30 4.84 17.08
C GLU A 556 -11.90 5.15 18.53
N GLY A 557 -12.84 5.04 19.48
CA GLY A 557 -12.57 5.15 20.90
C GLY A 557 -11.55 4.11 21.37
N ALA A 558 -11.81 2.83 21.08
CA ALA A 558 -10.92 1.73 21.45
C ALA A 558 -9.55 1.83 20.74
N ALA A 559 -9.52 2.17 19.45
CA ALA A 559 -8.30 2.27 18.64
C ALA A 559 -7.36 3.40 19.08
N ARG A 560 -7.88 4.45 19.75
CA ARG A 560 -7.03 5.48 20.37
C ARG A 560 -6.31 5.00 21.63
N ARG A 561 -6.85 4.00 22.32
CA ARG A 561 -6.33 3.45 23.58
C ARG A 561 -5.70 2.05 23.42
N VAL A 562 -5.72 1.50 22.21
CA VAL A 562 -5.18 0.18 21.92
C VAL A 562 -3.68 0.14 22.18
N ASN A 563 -3.23 -0.95 22.80
CA ASN A 563 -1.81 -1.25 22.86
C ASN A 563 -1.33 -1.72 21.48
N LYS A 564 -0.57 -0.86 20.81
CA LYS A 564 -0.07 -1.12 19.45
C LYS A 564 1.19 -1.98 19.42
N TYR A 565 1.87 -2.20 20.56
CA TYR A 565 3.17 -2.87 20.60
C TYR A 565 4.22 -2.24 19.67
N THR A 566 4.14 -0.92 19.46
CA THR A 566 4.89 -0.18 18.43
C THR A 566 6.38 -0.51 18.43
N THR A 567 7.05 -0.37 19.57
CA THR A 567 8.50 -0.58 19.71
C THR A 567 8.86 -2.04 19.50
N THR A 568 8.05 -2.96 20.02
CA THR A 568 8.26 -4.40 19.84
C THR A 568 8.11 -4.83 18.39
N LEU A 569 7.11 -4.31 17.67
CA LEU A 569 6.90 -4.59 16.24
C LEU A 569 8.06 -4.06 15.39
N HIS A 570 8.60 -2.87 15.72
CA HIS A 570 9.81 -2.34 15.07
C HIS A 570 11.06 -3.18 15.38
N ALA A 571 11.22 -3.66 16.61
CA ALA A 571 12.35 -4.52 16.98
C ALA A 571 12.28 -5.87 16.24
N LEU A 572 11.10 -6.47 16.17
CA LEU A 572 10.86 -7.69 15.39
C LEU A 572 11.10 -7.47 13.88
N ASN A 573 10.56 -6.39 13.32
CA ASN A 573 10.77 -6.05 11.91
C ASN A 573 12.27 -5.87 11.61
N SER A 574 13.00 -5.20 12.50
CA SER A 574 14.44 -5.00 12.38
C SER A 574 15.21 -6.33 12.42
N ALA A 575 14.82 -7.26 13.32
CA ALA A 575 15.39 -8.61 13.36
C ALA A 575 15.22 -9.33 12.01
N ILE A 576 14.04 -9.24 11.40
CA ILE A 576 13.76 -9.87 10.09
C ILE A 576 14.58 -9.23 8.98
N VAL A 577 14.63 -7.89 8.93
CA VAL A 577 15.41 -7.15 7.92
C VAL A 577 16.87 -7.59 7.95
N LYS A 578 17.48 -7.68 9.14
CA LYS A 578 18.86 -8.14 9.32
C LYS A 578 19.02 -9.63 8.98
N LEU A 579 18.21 -10.51 9.57
CA LEU A 579 18.36 -11.97 9.43
C LEU A 579 18.01 -12.51 8.04
N SER A 580 17.18 -11.81 7.26
CA SER A 580 16.88 -12.16 5.87
C SER A 580 18.13 -12.23 5.00
N LYS A 581 19.17 -11.46 5.33
CA LYS A 581 20.45 -11.40 4.63
C LYS A 581 21.20 -12.72 4.69
N LEU A 582 21.08 -13.44 5.81
CA LEU A 582 21.69 -14.75 6.03
C LEU A 582 20.90 -15.91 5.42
N THR A 583 19.62 -15.68 5.10
CA THR A 583 18.71 -16.76 4.68
C THR A 583 19.00 -17.16 3.24
N LYS A 584 19.11 -18.47 2.98
CA LYS A 584 19.29 -18.99 1.62
C LYS A 584 17.94 -18.98 0.90
N ALA A 585 17.90 -18.34 -0.27
CA ALA A 585 16.71 -18.31 -1.10
C ALA A 585 16.29 -19.74 -1.47
N SER A 586 15.06 -20.07 -1.15
CA SER A 586 14.43 -21.37 -1.37
C SER A 586 12.92 -21.19 -1.44
N THR A 587 12.20 -22.15 -2.02
CA THR A 587 10.74 -22.15 -2.00
C THR A 587 10.24 -22.36 -0.58
N VAL A 588 9.31 -21.53 -0.13
CA VAL A 588 8.65 -21.62 1.17
C VAL A 588 7.14 -21.76 0.97
N TYR A 589 6.48 -22.34 1.96
CA TYR A 589 5.08 -22.70 1.90
C TYR A 589 4.32 -22.12 3.09
N ARG A 590 3.09 -21.68 2.84
CA ARG A 590 2.16 -21.24 3.90
C ARG A 590 0.81 -21.91 3.70
N GLY A 591 0.44 -22.75 4.67
CA GLY A 591 -0.90 -23.31 4.73
C GLY A 591 -1.89 -22.29 5.28
N ILE A 592 -3.08 -22.26 4.69
CA ILE A 592 -4.21 -21.41 5.07
C ILE A 592 -5.43 -22.33 5.19
N HIS A 593 -6.15 -22.21 6.30
CA HIS A 593 -7.37 -22.95 6.56
C HIS A 593 -8.46 -22.01 7.07
N ASP A 594 -9.73 -22.41 6.90
CA ASP A 594 -10.93 -21.67 7.30
C ASP A 594 -11.05 -20.25 6.74
N MET A 595 -10.25 -19.92 5.73
CA MET A 595 -10.18 -18.59 5.14
C MET A 595 -10.16 -18.66 3.60
N VAL A 596 -10.69 -17.63 2.96
CA VAL A 596 -10.72 -17.47 1.50
C VAL A 596 -10.02 -16.18 1.06
N LEU A 597 -9.42 -16.22 -0.12
CA LEU A 597 -8.76 -15.05 -0.71
C LEU A 597 -9.80 -14.10 -1.30
N PRO A 598 -9.65 -12.78 -1.17
CA PRO A 598 -10.56 -11.83 -1.80
C PRO A 598 -10.38 -11.80 -3.32
N ASP A 599 -11.39 -11.27 -4.02
CA ASP A 599 -11.47 -11.21 -5.49
C ASP A 599 -10.22 -10.61 -6.15
N GLN A 600 -9.53 -9.67 -5.48
CA GLN A 600 -8.28 -9.07 -5.97
C GLN A 600 -7.14 -10.09 -6.20
N PHE A 601 -7.21 -11.30 -5.64
CA PHE A 601 -6.26 -12.39 -5.90
C PHE A 601 -6.63 -13.23 -7.13
N TRP A 602 -7.84 -13.06 -7.67
CA TRP A 602 -8.39 -13.87 -8.77
C TRP A 602 -8.61 -13.04 -10.03
N THR A 603 -9.12 -11.82 -9.86
CA THR A 603 -9.41 -10.88 -10.95
C THR A 603 -8.27 -9.88 -11.11
N PRO A 604 -7.62 -9.81 -12.27
CA PRO A 604 -6.58 -8.81 -12.53
C PRO A 604 -7.14 -7.39 -12.40
N ASN A 605 -6.38 -6.53 -11.74
CA ASN A 605 -6.69 -5.10 -11.69
C ASN A 605 -6.45 -4.43 -13.07
N LYS A 606 -6.66 -3.11 -13.15
CA LYS A 606 -6.45 -2.32 -14.38
C LYS A 606 -5.03 -2.39 -14.97
N TYR A 607 -4.06 -2.90 -14.23
CA TYR A 607 -2.67 -3.11 -14.63
C TYR A 607 -2.33 -4.58 -14.92
N GLY A 608 -3.32 -5.48 -14.91
CA GLY A 608 -3.12 -6.91 -15.13
C GLY A 608 -2.52 -7.65 -13.93
N VAL A 609 -2.55 -7.05 -12.73
CA VAL A 609 -1.95 -7.62 -11.52
C VAL A 609 -3.03 -8.16 -10.58
N ARG A 610 -2.77 -9.32 -9.98
CA ARG A 610 -3.60 -9.95 -8.94
C ARG A 610 -2.80 -10.09 -7.66
N GLY A 611 -3.39 -9.76 -6.53
CA GLY A 611 -2.75 -9.88 -5.23
C GLY A 611 -3.12 -8.79 -4.23
N GLY A 612 -2.27 -8.57 -3.25
CA GLY A 612 -2.51 -7.63 -2.16
C GLY A 612 -1.33 -7.51 -1.21
N ILE A 613 -1.41 -6.60 -0.26
CA ILE A 613 -0.38 -6.40 0.77
C ILE A 613 -0.80 -7.09 2.07
N GLU A 614 -0.04 -8.08 2.53
CA GLU A 614 -0.26 -8.69 3.84
C GLU A 614 0.19 -7.69 4.92
N SER A 615 -0.75 -7.23 5.74
CA SER A 615 -0.47 -6.23 6.77
C SER A 615 0.39 -6.77 7.90
N ALA A 616 0.24 -8.05 8.24
CA ALA A 616 0.93 -8.66 9.36
C ALA A 616 2.22 -9.39 8.98
N PHE A 617 2.95 -9.88 9.97
CA PHE A 617 4.06 -10.79 9.71
C PHE A 617 3.53 -12.10 9.11
N MET A 618 4.25 -12.62 8.11
CA MET A 618 3.84 -13.81 7.39
C MET A 618 4.80 -14.97 7.67
N SER A 619 4.37 -15.87 8.54
CA SER A 619 5.07 -17.11 8.86
C SER A 619 4.97 -18.12 7.71
N THR A 620 6.07 -18.77 7.38
CA THR A 620 6.16 -19.80 6.33
C THR A 620 7.09 -20.92 6.77
N THR A 621 7.00 -22.07 6.10
CA THR A 621 7.86 -23.23 6.37
C THR A 621 8.56 -23.69 5.10
N LEU A 622 9.74 -24.29 5.24
CA LEU A 622 10.44 -24.99 4.15
C LEU A 622 9.81 -26.35 3.83
N LYS A 623 8.99 -26.89 4.75
CA LYS A 623 8.41 -28.23 4.65
C LYS A 623 6.99 -28.16 4.09
N ARG A 624 6.85 -28.46 2.80
CA ARG A 624 5.57 -28.43 2.08
C ARG A 624 4.49 -29.26 2.77
N GLU A 625 4.85 -30.44 3.27
CA GLU A 625 3.94 -31.36 3.92
C GLU A 625 3.38 -30.79 5.23
N GLU A 626 4.16 -30.01 5.97
CA GLU A 626 3.70 -29.33 7.18
C GLU A 626 2.69 -28.23 6.86
N ALA A 627 2.92 -27.48 5.77
CA ALA A 627 1.94 -26.51 5.28
C ALA A 627 0.62 -27.17 4.83
N ILE A 628 0.69 -28.34 4.16
CA ILE A 628 -0.50 -29.13 3.79
C ILE A 628 -1.24 -29.61 5.05
N LYS A 629 -0.53 -30.21 6.01
CA LYS A 629 -1.14 -30.69 7.26
C LYS A 629 -1.83 -29.57 8.02
N TYR A 630 -1.18 -28.40 8.09
CA TYR A 630 -1.76 -27.21 8.71
C TYR A 630 -3.03 -26.76 7.99
N ALA A 631 -2.96 -26.60 6.66
CA ALA A 631 -4.11 -26.20 5.84
C ALA A 631 -5.29 -27.20 5.94
N ALA A 632 -4.99 -28.49 6.05
CA ALA A 632 -6.00 -29.56 6.15
C ALA A 632 -6.62 -29.70 7.54
N SER A 633 -6.12 -28.97 8.55
CA SER A 633 -6.65 -29.05 9.92
C SER A 633 -7.92 -28.22 10.15
N GLY A 634 -8.27 -27.34 9.21
CA GLY A 634 -9.52 -26.57 9.25
C GLY A 634 -10.72 -27.33 8.71
N ARG A 635 -11.87 -26.63 8.68
CA ARG A 635 -13.15 -27.14 8.19
C ARG A 635 -13.34 -26.90 6.70
N SER A 636 -12.78 -25.81 6.16
CA SER A 636 -12.78 -25.53 4.72
C SER A 636 -11.69 -26.31 3.99
N ALA A 637 -11.77 -26.40 2.66
CA ALA A 637 -10.71 -27.08 1.94
C ALA A 637 -9.37 -26.32 2.00
N PRO A 638 -8.24 -27.04 1.98
CA PRO A 638 -6.92 -26.49 2.24
C PRO A 638 -6.43 -25.59 1.10
N LEU A 639 -5.92 -24.40 1.47
CA LEU A 639 -5.25 -23.48 0.58
C LEU A 639 -3.77 -23.37 0.96
N ILE A 640 -2.88 -23.33 -0.03
CA ILE A 640 -1.44 -23.17 0.19
C ILE A 640 -0.89 -22.08 -0.70
N PHE A 641 -0.13 -21.16 -0.11
CA PHE A 641 0.79 -20.33 -0.86
C PHE A 641 2.10 -21.09 -1.07
N GLU A 642 2.49 -21.22 -2.34
CA GLU A 642 3.80 -21.66 -2.76
C GLU A 642 4.59 -20.43 -3.21
N ILE A 643 5.68 -20.14 -2.50
CA ILE A 643 6.36 -18.87 -2.58
C ILE A 643 7.83 -19.10 -2.96
N GLN A 644 8.22 -18.63 -4.13
CA GLN A 644 9.63 -18.63 -4.52
C GLN A 644 10.33 -17.37 -3.98
N GLN A 645 11.27 -17.57 -3.04
CA GLN A 645 12.12 -16.47 -2.57
C GLN A 645 13.07 -16.00 -3.68
N GLY A 646 13.29 -14.70 -3.73
CA GLY A 646 14.11 -14.03 -4.74
C GLY A 646 15.48 -13.58 -4.22
N MET A 647 16.23 -12.89 -5.08
CA MET A 647 17.50 -12.26 -4.73
C MET A 647 17.33 -11.20 -3.62
N ILE A 648 16.23 -10.46 -3.69
CA ILE A 648 15.90 -9.36 -2.79
C ILE A 648 14.85 -9.83 -1.77
N ASP A 649 13.81 -10.51 -2.24
CA ASP A 649 12.64 -10.91 -1.46
C ASP A 649 12.89 -12.21 -0.70
N ARG A 650 13.55 -12.10 0.46
CA ARG A 650 13.85 -13.21 1.36
C ARG A 650 13.23 -12.99 2.73
N GLY A 651 12.69 -14.07 3.30
CA GLY A 651 12.28 -14.09 4.71
C GLY A 651 13.48 -14.33 5.61
N ALA A 652 13.28 -14.15 6.91
CA ALA A 652 14.28 -14.44 7.93
C ALA A 652 14.09 -15.84 8.51
N ASP A 653 15.13 -16.67 8.51
CA ASP A 653 15.20 -17.85 9.36
C ASP A 653 15.35 -17.43 10.83
N ILE A 654 14.26 -17.60 11.59
CA ILE A 654 14.20 -17.28 13.03
C ILE A 654 14.17 -18.53 13.90
N SER A 655 14.44 -19.71 13.33
CA SER A 655 14.36 -21.00 14.03
C SER A 655 15.27 -21.06 15.27
N PHE A 656 16.44 -20.43 15.20
CA PHE A 656 17.39 -20.35 16.32
C PHE A 656 16.86 -19.52 17.50
N LEU A 657 15.92 -18.61 17.24
CA LEU A 657 15.21 -17.80 18.22
C LEU A 657 13.86 -18.41 18.62
N SER A 658 13.36 -19.40 17.90
CA SER A 658 11.99 -19.85 18.10
C SER A 658 11.75 -20.51 19.46
N GLN A 659 10.54 -20.32 19.99
CA GLN A 659 10.00 -21.15 21.08
C GLN A 659 9.60 -22.55 20.60
N TYR A 660 9.42 -22.72 19.28
CA TYR A 660 9.16 -23.98 18.58
C TYR A 660 10.17 -24.21 17.44
N PRO A 661 11.47 -24.46 17.73
CA PRO A 661 12.52 -24.55 16.70
C PRO A 661 12.31 -25.61 15.63
N PHE A 662 11.48 -26.62 15.90
CA PHE A 662 11.17 -27.70 14.95
C PHE A 662 10.29 -27.26 13.77
N GLU A 663 9.65 -26.09 13.87
CA GLU A 663 8.82 -25.53 12.80
C GLU A 663 9.67 -24.99 11.64
N GLU A 664 10.97 -24.76 11.86
CA GLU A 664 11.91 -24.23 10.87
C GLU A 664 11.33 -22.99 10.16
N GLU A 665 10.86 -22.05 10.98
CA GLU A 665 10.06 -20.91 10.53
C GLU A 665 10.91 -19.90 9.74
N ILE A 666 10.45 -19.61 8.53
CA ILE A 666 10.90 -18.48 7.70
C ILE A 666 9.85 -17.38 7.78
N LEU A 667 10.23 -16.24 8.37
CA LEU A 667 9.31 -15.15 8.66
C LEU A 667 9.52 -13.96 7.72
N PHE A 668 8.44 -13.48 7.11
CA PHE A 668 8.46 -12.24 6.35
C PHE A 668 7.95 -11.07 7.18
N ASN A 669 8.46 -9.88 6.87
CA ASN A 669 8.08 -8.62 7.50
C ASN A 669 6.62 -8.25 7.19
N PRO A 670 5.98 -7.40 8.02
CA PRO A 670 4.68 -6.83 7.70
C PRO A 670 4.76 -6.04 6.40
N LEU A 671 3.60 -5.82 5.81
CA LEU A 671 3.46 -5.11 4.55
C LEU A 671 4.17 -5.85 3.41
N THR A 672 4.18 -7.17 3.43
CA THR A 672 4.72 -7.97 2.33
C THR A 672 3.73 -7.96 1.16
N GLY A 673 4.18 -7.55 -0.01
CA GLY A 673 3.38 -7.61 -1.23
C GLY A 673 3.29 -9.04 -1.75
N LEU A 674 2.07 -9.49 -2.02
CA LEU A 674 1.76 -10.79 -2.60
C LEU A 674 1.22 -10.57 -4.01
N GLU A 675 1.85 -11.19 -5.01
CA GLU A 675 1.38 -11.18 -6.40
C GLU A 675 1.12 -12.62 -6.86
N VAL A 676 -0.10 -12.91 -7.30
CA VAL A 676 -0.48 -14.23 -7.81
C VAL A 676 0.06 -14.44 -9.22
N ARG A 677 0.93 -15.43 -9.38
CA ARG A 677 1.49 -15.85 -10.68
C ARG A 677 0.64 -16.91 -11.35
N GLY A 678 0.13 -17.85 -10.56
CA GLY A 678 -0.66 -18.96 -11.04
C GLY A 678 -1.41 -19.62 -9.90
N SER A 679 -2.29 -20.54 -10.24
CA SER A 679 -2.96 -21.38 -9.27
C SER A 679 -3.23 -22.74 -9.90
N ARG A 680 -3.11 -23.80 -9.11
CA ARG A 680 -3.37 -25.17 -9.52
C ARG A 680 -4.02 -25.94 -8.39
N VAL A 681 -4.74 -27.00 -8.75
CA VAL A 681 -5.38 -27.90 -7.78
C VAL A 681 -4.59 -29.19 -7.73
N GLU A 682 -4.12 -29.56 -6.55
CA GLU A 682 -3.41 -30.81 -6.31
C GLU A 682 -4.23 -31.67 -5.33
N GLY A 683 -4.95 -32.66 -5.87
CA GLY A 683 -5.91 -33.46 -5.10
C GLY A 683 -7.04 -32.57 -4.56
N THR A 684 -7.09 -32.36 -3.25
CA THR A 684 -8.06 -31.47 -2.59
C THR A 684 -7.49 -30.12 -2.18
N VAL A 685 -6.21 -29.87 -2.47
CA VAL A 685 -5.48 -28.66 -2.06
C VAL A 685 -5.44 -27.66 -3.21
N LEU A 686 -5.84 -26.41 -2.93
CA LEU A 686 -5.64 -25.29 -3.83
C LEU A 686 -4.25 -24.68 -3.58
N VAL A 687 -3.35 -24.83 -4.55
CA VAL A 687 -2.02 -24.23 -4.50
C VAL A 687 -2.04 -22.94 -5.31
N VAL A 688 -1.68 -21.83 -4.66
CA VAL A 688 -1.56 -20.51 -5.29
C VAL A 688 -0.07 -20.15 -5.31
N GLU A 689 0.46 -19.99 -6.52
CA GLU A 689 1.84 -19.58 -6.75
C GLU A 689 1.95 -18.08 -6.57
N VAL A 690 2.74 -17.65 -5.60
CA VAL A 690 2.83 -16.24 -5.20
C VAL A 690 4.27 -15.76 -5.35
N LYS A 691 4.45 -14.63 -6.03
CA LYS A 691 5.67 -13.85 -5.99
C LYS A 691 5.57 -12.81 -4.88
N LEU A 692 6.64 -12.64 -4.12
CA LEU A 692 6.70 -11.63 -3.07
C LEU A 692 7.36 -10.33 -3.52
N SER A 693 7.04 -9.27 -2.80
CA SER A 693 7.81 -8.03 -2.76
C SER A 693 7.94 -7.60 -1.31
N VAL A 694 9.15 -7.67 -0.76
CA VAL A 694 9.42 -7.13 0.58
C VAL A 694 9.57 -5.62 0.48
N ASN A 695 9.08 -4.89 1.49
CA ASN A 695 9.25 -3.45 1.52
C ASN A 695 10.72 -3.08 1.76
N LEU A 696 11.43 -2.69 0.68
CA LEU A 696 12.84 -2.27 0.71
C LEU A 696 13.08 -0.97 1.48
N THR A 697 12.02 -0.21 1.78
CA THR A 697 12.10 0.97 2.66
C THR A 697 11.98 0.60 4.14
N SER A 698 11.79 -0.68 4.48
CA SER A 698 11.79 -1.15 5.87
C SER A 698 13.15 -0.91 6.49
N LEU A 699 13.18 0.01 7.44
CA LEU A 699 14.38 0.37 8.19
C LEU A 699 14.55 -0.56 9.40
N THR A 700 15.80 -0.75 9.80
CA THR A 700 16.15 -1.31 11.12
C THR A 700 15.72 -0.35 12.23
N ILE A 701 15.50 -0.86 13.44
CA ILE A 701 14.99 -0.05 14.56
C ILE A 701 15.92 1.11 14.88
N GLU A 702 17.24 0.91 14.78
CA GLU A 702 18.26 1.95 14.99
C GLU A 702 18.19 3.02 13.89
N GLN A 703 17.91 2.64 12.65
CA GLN A 703 17.71 3.59 11.54
C GLN A 703 16.44 4.42 11.73
N VAL A 704 15.34 3.82 12.21
CA VAL A 704 14.09 4.56 12.50
C VAL A 704 14.32 5.57 13.64
N ILE A 705 14.93 5.13 14.75
CA ILE A 705 15.27 6.00 15.88
C ILE A 705 16.23 7.10 15.44
N GLY A 706 17.28 6.76 14.67
CA GLY A 706 18.25 7.72 14.15
C GLY A 706 17.63 8.77 13.22
N LYS A 707 16.72 8.36 12.33
CA LYS A 707 15.96 9.26 11.46
C LYS A 707 15.13 10.26 12.29
N ARG A 708 14.43 9.77 13.32
CA ARG A 708 13.63 10.61 14.22
C ARG A 708 14.51 11.57 15.02
N LYS A 709 15.63 11.09 15.57
CA LYS A 709 16.61 11.92 16.29
C LYS A 709 17.12 13.04 15.40
N LYS A 710 17.54 12.73 14.17
CA LYS A 710 17.99 13.73 13.20
C LYS A 710 16.91 14.76 12.89
N MET A 711 15.68 14.33 12.64
CA MET A 711 14.56 15.23 12.39
C MET A 711 14.33 16.19 13.57
N LEU A 712 14.39 15.69 14.81
CA LEU A 712 14.26 16.53 16.01
C LEU A 712 15.45 17.51 16.15
N GLN A 713 16.68 17.07 15.86
CA GLN A 713 17.85 17.94 15.85
C GLN A 713 17.71 19.08 14.82
N ASP A 714 17.23 18.77 13.62
CA ASP A 714 16.98 19.76 12.57
C ASP A 714 15.87 20.74 13.01
N MET A 715 14.81 20.26 13.68
CA MET A 715 13.75 21.11 14.23
C MET A 715 14.25 22.05 15.32
N VAL A 716 15.15 21.61 16.20
CA VAL A 716 15.74 22.46 17.25
C VAL A 716 16.41 23.70 16.64
N VAL A 717 17.13 23.55 15.52
CA VAL A 717 17.75 24.68 14.82
C VAL A 717 16.69 25.66 14.30
N GLY A 718 15.58 25.14 13.77
CA GLY A 718 14.44 25.96 13.31
C GLY A 718 13.79 26.73 14.47
N VAL A 719 13.47 26.06 15.57
CA VAL A 719 12.90 26.67 16.78
C VAL A 719 13.84 27.72 17.34
N GLU A 720 15.15 27.45 17.37
CA GLU A 720 16.14 28.43 17.83
C GLU A 720 16.12 29.69 16.95
N ALA A 721 15.99 29.54 15.63
CA ALA A 721 15.88 30.67 14.70
C ALA A 721 14.58 31.46 14.89
N GLU A 722 13.45 30.77 15.09
CA GLU A 722 12.14 31.39 15.35
C GLU A 722 12.14 32.16 16.67
N VAL A 723 12.65 31.57 17.77
CA VAL A 723 12.79 32.23 19.07
C VAL A 723 13.71 33.45 18.94
N ARG A 724 14.85 33.32 18.25
CA ARG A 724 15.76 34.44 17.98
C ARG A 724 15.07 35.56 17.21
N GLN A 725 14.24 35.23 16.22
CA GLN A 725 13.49 36.21 15.43
C GLN A 725 12.41 36.88 16.26
N ALA A 726 11.60 36.13 17.01
CA ALA A 726 10.55 36.68 17.88
C ALA A 726 11.11 37.65 18.92
N LEU A 727 12.19 37.24 19.63
CA LEU A 727 12.85 38.10 20.62
C LEU A 727 13.38 39.41 20.03
N ARG A 728 13.84 39.39 18.76
CA ARG A 728 14.29 40.58 18.04
C ARG A 728 13.13 41.44 17.56
N THR A 729 12.12 40.85 16.95
CA THR A 729 10.98 41.56 16.35
C THR A 729 10.09 42.21 17.41
N GLU A 730 9.88 41.55 18.55
CA GLU A 730 9.09 42.07 19.66
C GLU A 730 9.90 42.95 20.62
N GLY A 731 11.21 43.13 20.37
CA GLY A 731 12.10 43.91 21.24
C GLY A 731 12.23 43.36 22.66
N LEU A 732 11.91 42.08 22.87
CA LEU A 732 11.83 41.45 24.20
C LEU A 732 13.21 41.17 24.82
N ALA A 733 14.28 41.15 24.02
CA ALA A 733 15.63 40.92 24.53
C ALA A 733 16.70 41.67 23.73
N THR A 734 17.75 42.09 24.43
CA THR A 734 18.99 42.55 23.80
C THR A 734 19.69 41.38 23.07
N PRO A 735 20.68 41.62 22.20
CA PRO A 735 21.49 40.54 21.62
C PRO A 735 22.11 39.61 22.68
N TYR A 736 22.56 40.17 23.80
CA TYR A 736 23.08 39.40 24.94
C TYR A 736 21.97 38.58 25.63
N GLY A 737 20.82 39.20 25.92
CA GLY A 737 19.67 38.49 26.52
C GLY A 737 19.14 37.37 25.63
N THR A 738 19.17 37.56 24.31
CA THR A 738 18.80 36.53 23.33
C THR A 738 19.71 35.32 23.42
N GLU A 739 21.03 35.51 23.43
CA GLU A 739 21.97 34.39 23.56
C GLU A 739 21.92 33.70 24.93
N MET A 740 21.54 34.41 26.00
CA MET A 740 21.27 33.78 27.30
C MET A 740 20.06 32.85 27.24
N VAL A 741 18.93 33.31 26.68
CA VAL A 741 17.71 32.49 26.53
C VAL A 741 17.96 31.27 25.64
N LEU A 742 18.61 31.47 24.49
CA LEU A 742 18.97 30.38 23.59
C LEU A 742 20.00 29.43 24.23
N GLY A 743 20.89 29.96 25.07
CA GLY A 743 21.84 29.16 25.86
C GLY A 743 21.14 28.20 26.82
N GLU A 744 20.12 28.65 27.55
CA GLU A 744 19.30 27.78 28.41
C GLU A 744 18.49 26.77 27.59
N PHE A 745 17.87 27.20 26.48
CA PHE A 745 17.18 26.29 25.56
C PHE A 745 18.09 25.16 25.05
N ARG A 746 19.32 25.49 24.62
CA ARG A 746 20.31 24.48 24.18
C ARG A 746 20.72 23.54 25.32
N LYS A 747 20.89 24.06 26.55
CA LYS A 747 21.18 23.21 27.73
C LYS A 747 20.05 22.24 28.01
N ASP A 748 18.80 22.68 27.89
CA ASP A 748 17.63 21.82 28.11
C ASP A 748 17.49 20.75 27.01
N VAL A 749 17.78 21.11 25.75
CA VAL A 749 17.87 20.13 24.65
C VAL A 749 18.98 19.11 24.90
N GLN A 750 20.16 19.56 25.35
CA GLN A 750 21.29 18.68 25.68
C GLN A 750 20.99 17.77 26.87
N ARG A 751 20.39 18.29 27.95
CA ARG A 751 20.04 17.52 29.16
C ARG A 751 19.03 16.42 28.89
N ASN A 752 18.09 16.64 27.96
CA ASN A 752 17.06 15.66 27.63
C ASN A 752 17.48 14.69 26.50
N GLU A 753 18.68 14.85 25.93
CA GLU A 753 19.26 14.14 24.77
C GLU A 753 18.28 13.74 23.64
N LEU A 754 17.18 14.49 23.47
CA LEU A 754 16.07 14.12 22.59
C LEU A 754 15.55 12.68 22.82
N GLY A 755 15.57 12.21 24.07
CA GLY A 755 15.02 10.91 24.49
C GLY A 755 16.03 9.81 24.84
N HIS A 756 17.33 10.13 24.97
CA HIS A 756 18.31 9.24 25.60
C HIS A 756 18.66 9.75 27.01
N PRO A 757 18.83 8.90 28.03
CA PRO A 757 19.35 9.35 29.31
C PRO A 757 20.87 9.56 29.19
N PHE A 758 21.36 10.58 29.90
CA PHE A 758 22.75 10.62 30.35
C PHE A 758 23.03 9.35 31.17
N GLU A 759 23.79 8.42 30.62
CA GLU A 759 24.56 7.42 31.38
C GLU A 759 26.02 7.44 30.93
#